data_AF-A0A971P1J0-F1
#
_entry.id   AF-A0A971P1J0-F1
#
_cell.length_a   1.000
_cell.length_b   1.000
_cell.length_c   1.000
_cell.angle_alpha   90.00
_cell.angle_beta   90.00
_cell.angle_gamma   90.00
#
_symmetry.space_group_name_H-M   'P 1'
#
loop_
_entity.id
_entity.type
_entity.pdbx_description
1 polymer ?
#
loop_
_entity_poly.entity_id
_entity_poly.type
_entity_poly.pdbx_seq_one_letter_code
_entity_poly.pdbx_strand_id
1 'polypeptide(L)'
;MNRIIRQVKHALCVVLPVVLLFGLAACGQPALEMFTDADYQASAYKHINNGGLDLPAEEKMPYNIDAIAGATVTVEGPAVVTSIPLSMRELENRSEGLVRGTYRDTAGTFAYEGLDLQVLLHDMVDGDNGIILTDTAYRVVLKDANRADVASFTLADVQAAHDNGRPIVLAYGIGTPDQKTVAPFVFDAANPEEHSEGYVEALNNQDGCLKLVYDLEDYGSNTAYTTFTNVAYVYLCEETEPGFKHVGGEGSPYGASRYTDYIITFRGGALGAEMDFTVAQLESLVSYEENGDLVEGGVGYSDFYSLANNAYWYVNEYEGLDLYKLLLYLGMDDAETMGLGGARTTLISFVAADGVAASESFSVDTLSYPDAFGYYVKNAVDNGDGSYIPTNADLERTGYPVLLAYGVNNYPYTVAKGDAGYLSGLSNSGGPMRVVFGKTQYNHANGSNQVQYLKEVIVGADVLYNTHQYTDVPAQAALADETLSLVVRGEDGAPLMDTTMTVGQVEDVIYGADVGTQARRAAEVKDFYQVPADGAWQNDIYEGVDLAHFLLDVLGLPGTNGTITFEGAEGSVSVNLDTLFQSGYNTELGREGLAPILAFAKNGSPMVPGADSAGYVDEIALNPMLETETAAYTVQNDGGPLAVLIPSSDPANCNAQAVLNVTGITVALIPDAYAHITEPYSALANAAVRVYGEGLDGEKTYTVGDIEAMQTKVKTLDYSVLDSAGNTIEQRTRGIAVYDLFTDVGIMSNAGDVTVYAADGTSQTFPLSLLKRQTYQNTLAPEKAPLYAMLAYGTGQVTEDSMAGLPLVRTEADAGYDAAAGNAGGPLKLMIPQEDAAAVNAPLCVKDVVAIEVTANDIDTWGHRMSDVYEEFLDYEFTFTVRNDDSEWSHVFTLDQLETLKGLIVRDSYSVLDVGECEGLDLWKFAKYFAGDAPGIDAPVSVTVYAEDGYKNDLLSVFFKDGLELGVPNEDGERKPIILAYAMNGIPLVDSESHEGYTGLAGNMGGPLRIVAEGVQGASVKYANKLVVTVPGAGPIDITVDESQFA
;
A
#
# COMPACT_ATOMS: atom_id res chain seq x y z
N MET A 1 -38.46 33.00 -48.65
CA MET A 1 -39.65 33.24 -49.49
C MET A 1 -40.68 33.98 -48.63
N ASN A 2 -40.86 35.29 -48.87
CA ASN A 2 -41.87 36.23 -48.32
C ASN A 2 -41.87 36.47 -46.79
N ARG A 3 -42.00 37.68 -46.21
CA ARG A 3 -42.10 39.06 -46.69
C ARG A 3 -41.96 40.02 -45.48
N ILE A 4 -41.13 41.04 -45.67
CA ILE A 4 -40.99 42.34 -44.99
C ILE A 4 -42.33 43.13 -44.93
N ILE A 5 -42.45 44.12 -44.00
CA ILE A 5 -43.19 45.43 -44.03
C ILE A 5 -44.04 45.63 -42.74
N ARG A 6 -44.16 46.74 -41.99
CA ARG A 6 -43.68 48.16 -41.88
C ARG A 6 -44.18 48.63 -40.46
N GLN A 7 -43.45 49.37 -39.61
CA GLN A 7 -43.02 50.78 -39.64
C GLN A 7 -44.07 51.81 -39.11
N VAL A 8 -43.58 52.83 -38.37
CA VAL A 8 -44.14 54.22 -38.18
C VAL A 8 -45.05 54.40 -36.92
N LYS A 9 -44.89 55.34 -35.95
CA LYS A 9 -44.25 56.68 -35.87
C LYS A 9 -44.09 57.16 -34.41
N HIS A 10 -43.07 58.01 -34.21
CA HIS A 10 -42.75 58.86 -33.06
C HIS A 10 -43.61 60.15 -32.93
N ALA A 11 -43.44 60.79 -31.75
CA ALA A 11 -43.57 62.23 -31.41
C ALA A 11 -44.92 62.66 -30.78
N LEU A 12 -45.03 63.56 -29.77
CA LEU A 12 -44.13 64.55 -29.19
C LEU A 12 -44.70 65.05 -27.82
N CYS A 13 -43.79 65.51 -26.95
CA CYS A 13 -43.91 66.16 -25.63
C CYS A 13 -45.01 67.23 -25.40
N VAL A 14 -45.50 67.36 -24.14
CA VAL A 14 -45.69 68.63 -23.37
C VAL A 14 -45.68 68.40 -21.82
N VAL A 15 -44.60 68.82 -21.16
CA VAL A 15 -44.42 69.68 -19.93
C VAL A 15 -45.45 69.69 -18.75
N LEU A 16 -45.02 69.09 -17.61
CA LEU A 16 -44.99 69.58 -16.18
C LEU A 16 -46.30 69.83 -15.34
N PRO A 17 -46.25 69.90 -13.98
CA PRO A 17 -46.64 68.85 -13.02
C PRO A 17 -47.68 69.31 -11.97
N VAL A 18 -48.36 68.42 -11.23
CA VAL A 18 -48.80 68.65 -9.83
C VAL A 18 -49.20 67.32 -9.18
N VAL A 19 -48.62 67.12 -8.01
CA VAL A 19 -48.87 66.13 -6.94
C VAL A 19 -50.35 65.87 -6.67
N LEU A 20 -50.75 64.60 -6.62
CA LEU A 20 -51.72 64.10 -5.63
C LEU A 20 -51.68 62.57 -5.52
N LEU A 21 -51.32 62.13 -4.32
CA LEU A 21 -51.34 60.76 -3.81
C LEU A 21 -52.67 60.05 -4.09
N PHE A 22 -52.60 58.81 -4.57
CA PHE A 22 -53.35 57.61 -4.14
C PHE A 22 -52.64 56.45 -4.87
N GLY A 23 -51.86 55.60 -4.20
CA GLY A 23 -52.38 54.53 -3.34
C GLY A 23 -52.32 53.21 -4.11
N LEU A 24 -51.11 52.70 -4.36
CA LEU A 24 -50.88 51.30 -4.70
C LEU A 24 -50.03 50.73 -3.56
N ALA A 25 -50.67 49.93 -2.72
CA ALA A 25 -49.99 48.98 -1.87
C ALA A 25 -49.30 47.97 -2.79
N ALA A 26 -48.03 48.23 -3.11
CA ALA A 26 -47.13 47.15 -3.47
C ALA A 26 -46.92 46.35 -2.18
N CYS A 27 -47.42 45.11 -2.13
CA CYS A 27 -46.88 44.11 -1.22
C CYS A 27 -45.38 44.06 -1.51
N GLY A 28 -44.57 44.69 -0.65
CA GLY A 28 -43.13 44.55 -0.69
C GLY A 28 -42.82 43.08 -0.42
N GLN A 29 -42.33 42.37 -1.42
CA GLN A 29 -41.50 41.21 -1.14
C GLN A 29 -40.28 41.76 -0.36
N PRO A 30 -39.92 41.18 0.80
CA PRO A 30 -38.64 41.52 1.41
C PRO A 30 -37.56 41.25 0.37
N ALA A 31 -36.69 42.25 0.14
CA ALA A 31 -35.50 42.04 -0.66
C ALA A 31 -34.68 40.92 0.00
N LEU A 32 -34.17 39.98 -0.80
CA LEU A 32 -33.21 39.00 -0.29
C LEU A 32 -31.95 39.80 0.10
N GLU A 33 -31.58 39.74 1.38
CA GLU A 33 -30.54 40.57 1.99
C GLU A 33 -29.37 39.67 2.46
N MET A 34 -28.13 40.11 2.19
CA MET A 34 -26.91 39.57 2.79
C MET A 34 -26.54 40.43 4.00
N PHE A 35 -26.29 39.81 5.15
CA PHE A 35 -25.96 40.51 6.39
C PHE A 35 -24.45 40.73 6.47
N THR A 36 -24.02 41.97 6.19
CA THR A 36 -22.58 42.31 6.04
C THR A 36 -21.88 42.68 7.35
N ASP A 37 -22.63 42.89 8.44
CA ASP A 37 -22.12 43.27 9.78
C ASP A 37 -22.45 42.20 10.86
N ALA A 38 -22.51 40.92 10.48
CA ALA A 38 -22.81 39.84 11.42
C ALA A 38 -21.64 39.55 12.37
N ASP A 39 -21.93 39.40 13.66
CA ASP A 39 -20.99 38.87 14.66
C ASP A 39 -21.04 37.34 14.62
N TYR A 40 -20.07 36.74 13.94
CA TYR A 40 -19.96 35.29 13.82
C TYR A 40 -19.37 34.63 15.05
N GLN A 41 -18.59 35.34 15.87
CA GLN A 41 -17.93 34.77 17.05
C GLN A 41 -18.94 34.41 18.13
N ALA A 42 -19.85 35.32 18.47
CA ALA A 42 -20.91 35.10 19.45
C ALA A 42 -22.25 34.66 18.83
N SER A 43 -22.23 34.14 17.60
CA SER A 43 -23.45 33.83 16.85
C SER A 43 -24.27 32.72 17.52
N ALA A 44 -25.57 33.00 17.73
CA ALA A 44 -26.55 32.03 18.22
C ALA A 44 -27.01 31.04 17.13
N TYR A 45 -26.45 31.12 15.92
CA TYR A 45 -26.60 30.09 14.88
C TYR A 45 -25.64 28.91 15.08
N LYS A 46 -24.61 29.06 15.92
CA LYS A 46 -23.54 28.07 16.11
C LYS A 46 -23.85 27.06 17.21
N HIS A 47 -23.40 25.82 17.02
CA HIS A 47 -23.41 24.76 18.02
C HIS A 47 -22.41 25.05 19.14
N ILE A 48 -21.22 25.54 18.81
CA ILE A 48 -20.17 25.87 19.79
C ILE A 48 -20.63 26.92 20.83
N ASN A 49 -21.66 27.70 20.50
CA ASN A 49 -22.25 28.75 21.33
C ASN A 49 -23.59 28.33 21.96
N ASN A 50 -23.95 27.05 21.95
CA ASN A 50 -25.21 26.52 22.50
C ASN A 50 -26.46 27.14 21.90
N GLY A 51 -26.42 27.57 20.64
CA GLY A 51 -27.53 28.31 20.03
C GLY A 51 -27.92 29.60 20.79
N GLY A 52 -27.00 30.17 21.57
CA GLY A 52 -27.26 31.35 22.42
C GLY A 52 -28.06 31.08 23.70
N LEU A 53 -28.20 29.82 24.14
CA LEU A 53 -28.88 29.47 25.38
C LEU A 53 -28.05 29.83 26.63
N ASP A 54 -28.71 30.44 27.64
CA ASP A 54 -28.08 30.78 28.93
C ASP A 54 -28.20 29.59 29.91
N LEU A 55 -27.28 28.63 29.79
CA LEU A 55 -27.21 27.43 30.63
C LEU A 55 -26.39 27.66 31.93
N PRO A 56 -26.62 26.92 33.03
CA PRO A 56 -25.76 26.92 34.22
C PRO A 56 -24.31 26.59 33.88
N ALA A 57 -23.31 27.14 34.60
CA ALA A 57 -21.89 26.99 34.26
C ALA A 57 -21.38 25.54 34.24
N GLU A 58 -22.02 24.64 34.99
CA GLU A 58 -21.75 23.20 35.01
C GLU A 58 -22.47 22.40 33.91
N GLU A 59 -23.40 23.04 33.19
CA GLU A 59 -24.11 22.54 32.00
C GLU A 59 -23.69 23.29 30.71
N LYS A 60 -22.91 24.37 30.83
CA LYS A 60 -22.21 25.08 29.74
C LYS A 60 -21.03 24.24 29.24
N MET A 61 -21.30 23.04 28.75
CA MET A 61 -20.47 22.51 27.69
C MET A 61 -21.00 23.09 26.37
N PRO A 62 -20.16 23.34 25.35
CA PRO A 62 -20.67 23.51 23.99
C PRO A 62 -21.60 22.32 23.70
N TYR A 63 -22.73 22.51 22.99
CA TYR A 63 -23.68 21.46 22.63
C TYR A 63 -22.85 20.25 22.29
N ASN A 64 -22.89 19.21 23.13
CA ASN A 64 -21.87 18.17 23.06
C ASN A 64 -22.15 17.45 21.74
N ILE A 65 -21.41 17.84 20.71
CA ILE A 65 -21.62 17.46 19.32
C ILE A 65 -21.48 15.93 19.17
N ASP A 66 -20.92 15.26 20.18
CA ASP A 66 -20.83 13.80 20.31
C ASP A 66 -22.06 13.11 20.92
N ALA A 67 -22.92 13.80 21.68
CA ALA A 67 -24.13 13.18 22.23
C ALA A 67 -25.30 13.13 21.24
N ILE A 68 -25.21 13.89 20.14
CA ILE A 68 -26.14 13.90 19.01
C ILE A 68 -25.29 13.58 17.78
N ALA A 69 -25.22 12.30 17.38
CA ALA A 69 -24.17 11.77 16.52
C ALA A 69 -23.92 12.52 15.20
N GLY A 70 -22.64 12.61 14.80
CA GLY A 70 -22.29 12.66 13.37
C GLY A 70 -22.03 14.03 12.74
N ALA A 71 -21.66 15.06 13.49
CA ALA A 71 -21.41 16.39 12.93
C ALA A 71 -19.98 16.52 12.33
N THR A 72 -19.65 15.66 11.37
CA THR A 72 -18.43 15.74 10.56
C THR A 72 -18.82 15.80 9.09
N VAL A 73 -18.26 16.75 8.34
CA VAL A 73 -18.31 16.73 6.87
C VAL A 73 -16.99 16.19 6.35
N THR A 74 -17.03 15.28 5.39
CA THR A 74 -15.81 14.72 4.78
C THR A 74 -15.61 15.31 3.40
N VAL A 75 -14.45 15.94 3.17
CA VAL A 75 -14.02 16.36 1.84
C VAL A 75 -13.16 15.26 1.24
N GLU A 76 -13.58 14.68 0.13
CA GLU A 76 -12.96 13.47 -0.43
C GLU A 76 -13.16 13.39 -1.95
N GLY A 77 -12.66 12.33 -2.58
CA GLY A 77 -12.83 12.06 -4.00
C GLY A 77 -11.51 12.04 -4.77
N PRO A 78 -11.56 11.71 -6.08
CA PRO A 78 -10.36 11.61 -6.93
C PRO A 78 -9.63 12.94 -7.14
N ALA A 79 -10.32 14.07 -6.98
CA ALA A 79 -9.79 15.40 -7.24
C ALA A 79 -9.31 16.13 -5.97
N VAL A 80 -9.09 15.41 -4.87
CA VAL A 80 -8.34 15.90 -3.71
C VAL A 80 -7.11 15.06 -3.45
N VAL A 81 -6.06 15.69 -2.93
CA VAL A 81 -4.82 15.01 -2.57
C VAL A 81 -5.05 14.01 -1.44
N THR A 82 -5.87 14.39 -0.44
CA THR A 82 -6.17 13.55 0.73
C THR A 82 -7.64 13.76 1.15
N SER A 83 -8.28 12.70 1.66
CA SER A 83 -9.60 12.80 2.27
C SER A 83 -9.53 13.46 3.65
N ILE A 84 -10.28 14.54 3.86
CA ILE A 84 -10.25 15.37 5.06
C ILE A 84 -11.63 15.34 5.76
N PRO A 85 -11.78 14.63 6.88
CA PRO A 85 -12.92 14.85 7.76
C PRO A 85 -12.75 16.16 8.53
N LEU A 86 -13.82 16.95 8.59
CA LEU A 86 -13.92 18.23 9.29
C LEU A 86 -15.09 18.20 10.26
N SER A 87 -14.81 18.37 11.54
CA SER A 87 -15.88 18.48 12.55
C SER A 87 -16.62 19.81 12.44
N MET A 88 -17.88 19.83 12.88
CA MET A 88 -18.65 21.07 12.97
C MET A 88 -18.00 22.10 13.86
N ARG A 89 -17.30 21.67 14.91
CA ARG A 89 -16.56 22.58 15.78
C ARG A 89 -15.43 23.27 15.04
N GLU A 90 -14.70 22.55 14.19
CA GLU A 90 -13.63 23.13 13.37
C GLU A 90 -14.16 24.12 12.33
N LEU A 91 -15.33 23.84 11.74
CA LEU A 91 -15.99 24.75 10.81
C LEU A 91 -16.51 26.00 11.52
N GLU A 92 -17.13 25.84 12.69
CA GLU A 92 -17.75 26.94 13.44
C GLU A 92 -16.77 27.77 14.26
N ASN A 93 -15.62 27.25 14.66
CA ASN A 93 -14.62 28.04 15.39
C ASN A 93 -14.02 29.17 14.52
N ARG A 94 -14.17 29.07 13.19
CA ARG A 94 -13.67 30.09 12.25
C ARG A 94 -14.67 31.23 12.07
N SER A 95 -14.17 32.37 11.59
CA SER A 95 -15.01 33.50 11.12
C SER A 95 -14.77 33.83 9.65
N GLU A 96 -13.63 33.43 9.10
CA GLU A 96 -13.32 33.57 7.69
C GLU A 96 -14.22 32.68 6.84
N GLY A 97 -14.72 33.23 5.73
CA GLY A 97 -15.66 32.56 4.83
C GLY A 97 -17.09 32.38 5.36
N LEU A 98 -17.37 32.78 6.60
CA LEU A 98 -18.72 32.69 7.13
C LEU A 98 -19.60 33.77 6.51
N VAL A 99 -20.80 33.36 6.10
CA VAL A 99 -21.78 34.21 5.44
C VAL A 99 -23.13 34.04 6.09
N ARG A 100 -23.92 35.13 6.11
CA ARG A 100 -25.31 35.11 6.54
C ARG A 100 -26.18 35.79 5.50
N GLY A 101 -27.23 35.12 5.03
CA GLY A 101 -28.10 35.62 3.97
C GLY A 101 -29.53 35.10 4.08
N THR A 102 -30.49 35.84 3.52
CA THR A 102 -31.88 35.37 3.42
C THR A 102 -32.13 34.64 2.11
N TYR A 103 -32.78 33.47 2.19
CA TYR A 103 -33.16 32.65 1.04
C TYR A 103 -34.66 32.32 1.11
N ARG A 104 -35.24 31.96 -0.03
CA ARG A 104 -36.66 31.66 -0.16
C ARG A 104 -36.88 30.35 -0.90
N ASP A 105 -37.77 29.53 -0.35
CA ASP A 105 -38.26 28.30 -0.97
C ASP A 105 -39.80 28.23 -0.87
N THR A 106 -40.36 27.03 -1.02
CA THR A 106 -41.79 26.78 -0.87
C THR A 106 -42.26 26.76 0.59
N ALA A 107 -41.36 26.55 1.55
CA ALA A 107 -41.64 26.56 2.98
C ALA A 107 -41.66 27.97 3.57
N GLY A 108 -40.88 28.91 3.03
CA GLY A 108 -40.92 30.30 3.47
C GLY A 108 -39.72 31.14 3.03
N THR A 109 -39.41 32.14 3.85
CA THR A 109 -38.18 32.94 3.73
C THR A 109 -37.48 32.88 5.07
N PHE A 110 -36.22 32.45 5.06
CA PHE A 110 -35.41 32.24 6.26
C PHE A 110 -34.03 32.85 6.07
N ALA A 111 -33.38 33.22 7.17
CA ALA A 111 -31.98 33.61 7.21
C ALA A 111 -31.14 32.38 7.53
N TYR A 112 -30.10 32.12 6.76
CA TYR A 112 -29.17 31.02 6.96
C TYR A 112 -27.79 31.57 7.27
N GLU A 113 -27.06 30.86 8.12
CA GLU A 113 -25.65 31.14 8.42
C GLU A 113 -24.82 29.89 8.18
N GLY A 114 -23.67 30.04 7.54
CA GLY A 114 -22.82 28.93 7.15
C GLY A 114 -21.51 29.36 6.53
N LEU A 115 -20.77 28.36 6.06
CA LEU A 115 -19.51 28.54 5.34
C LEU A 115 -19.76 28.63 3.83
N ASP A 116 -19.10 29.58 3.18
CA ASP A 116 -19.02 29.66 1.72
C ASP A 116 -18.22 28.47 1.16
N LEU A 117 -18.84 27.70 0.25
CA LEU A 117 -18.22 26.54 -0.38
C LEU A 117 -16.94 26.92 -1.15
N GLN A 118 -16.87 28.13 -1.74
CA GLN A 118 -15.66 28.59 -2.41
C GLN A 118 -14.48 28.69 -1.44
N VAL A 119 -14.72 29.24 -0.24
CA VAL A 119 -13.70 29.41 0.80
C VAL A 119 -13.29 28.05 1.35
N LEU A 120 -14.23 27.11 1.55
CA LEU A 120 -13.91 25.74 1.93
C LEU A 120 -12.94 25.09 0.95
N LEU A 121 -13.20 25.21 -0.36
CA LEU A 121 -12.45 24.47 -1.39
C LEU A 121 -11.10 25.12 -1.75
N HIS A 122 -10.95 26.43 -1.58
CA HIS A 122 -9.78 27.17 -2.10
C HIS A 122 -8.99 27.95 -1.06
N ASP A 123 -9.61 28.32 0.08
CA ASP A 123 -8.95 29.16 1.08
C ASP A 123 -8.65 28.39 2.36
N MET A 124 -9.40 27.31 2.65
CA MET A 124 -9.06 26.36 3.72
C MET A 124 -7.94 25.39 3.32
N VAL A 125 -6.87 25.93 2.75
CA VAL A 125 -5.67 25.18 2.31
C VAL A 125 -4.59 25.08 3.39
N ASP A 126 -4.67 25.93 4.42
CA ASP A 126 -3.67 26.03 5.49
C ASP A 126 -3.98 25.08 6.67
N GLY A 127 -2.91 24.53 7.27
CA GLY A 127 -2.98 23.61 8.41
C GLY A 127 -3.23 22.15 8.03
N ASP A 128 -3.27 21.26 9.03
CA ASP A 128 -3.27 19.79 8.79
C ASP A 128 -4.56 19.23 8.21
N ASN A 129 -5.59 20.06 8.14
CA ASN A 129 -6.87 19.76 7.50
C ASN A 129 -7.04 20.59 6.21
N GLY A 130 -5.93 21.03 5.61
CA GLY A 130 -5.93 21.78 4.36
C GLY A 130 -6.58 20.98 3.24
N ILE A 131 -7.57 21.58 2.58
CA ILE A 131 -8.23 20.98 1.42
C ILE A 131 -7.41 21.35 0.19
N ILE A 132 -6.64 20.38 -0.31
CA ILE A 132 -5.79 20.56 -1.48
C ILE A 132 -6.44 19.84 -2.66
N LEU A 133 -6.95 20.62 -3.61
CA LEU A 133 -7.47 20.12 -4.86
C LEU A 133 -6.32 19.70 -5.79
N THR A 134 -6.54 18.66 -6.59
CA THR A 134 -5.62 18.30 -7.67
C THR A 134 -5.72 19.29 -8.83
N ASP A 135 -4.71 19.33 -9.70
CA ASP A 135 -4.74 20.13 -10.92
C ASP A 135 -5.84 19.69 -11.92
N THR A 136 -6.44 18.52 -11.70
CA THR A 136 -7.53 17.93 -12.49
C THR A 136 -8.92 18.17 -11.89
N ALA A 137 -9.02 18.84 -10.75
CA ALA A 137 -10.29 19.11 -10.08
C ALA A 137 -11.22 19.96 -10.95
N TYR A 138 -12.47 19.51 -11.10
CA TYR A 138 -13.40 20.12 -12.05
C TYR A 138 -14.78 20.43 -11.45
N ARG A 139 -15.34 19.52 -10.66
CA ARG A 139 -16.66 19.69 -10.05
C ARG A 139 -16.70 19.15 -8.63
N VAL A 140 -17.68 19.61 -7.88
CA VAL A 140 -18.01 19.14 -6.54
C VAL A 140 -19.42 18.57 -6.52
N VAL A 141 -19.57 17.40 -5.91
CA VAL A 141 -20.84 16.73 -5.64
C VAL A 141 -21.04 16.70 -4.13
N LEU A 142 -22.05 17.42 -3.65
CA LEU A 142 -22.44 17.45 -2.25
C LEU A 142 -23.34 16.26 -2.01
N LYS A 143 -23.05 15.46 -0.99
CA LYS A 143 -23.81 14.25 -0.66
C LYS A 143 -24.28 14.26 0.79
N ASP A 144 -25.41 13.61 1.03
CA ASP A 144 -26.00 13.48 2.37
C ASP A 144 -25.29 12.39 3.20
N ALA A 145 -25.75 12.12 4.42
CA ALA A 145 -25.15 11.10 5.30
C ALA A 145 -25.15 9.68 4.68
N ASN A 146 -26.03 9.43 3.72
CA ASN A 146 -26.16 8.17 2.99
C ASN A 146 -25.43 8.19 1.64
N ARG A 147 -24.60 9.22 1.38
CA ARG A 147 -23.90 9.49 0.12
C ARG A 147 -24.82 9.69 -1.09
N ALA A 148 -26.11 9.95 -0.88
CA ALA A 148 -27.01 10.34 -1.96
C ALA A 148 -26.68 11.76 -2.42
N ASP A 149 -26.71 11.99 -3.74
CA ASP A 149 -26.41 13.30 -4.32
C ASP A 149 -27.45 14.34 -3.87
N VAL A 150 -26.97 15.38 -3.21
CA VAL A 150 -27.75 16.57 -2.83
C VAL A 150 -27.69 17.60 -3.95
N ALA A 151 -26.49 17.88 -4.44
CA ALA A 151 -26.25 18.82 -5.52
C ALA A 151 -24.90 18.61 -6.20
N SER A 152 -24.79 19.01 -7.46
CA SER A 152 -23.53 19.08 -8.20
C SER A 152 -23.28 20.47 -8.78
N PHE A 153 -22.04 20.94 -8.71
CA PHE A 153 -21.59 22.23 -9.22
C PHE A 153 -20.22 22.09 -9.88
N THR A 154 -20.01 22.75 -11.04
CA THR A 154 -18.64 22.93 -11.52
C THR A 154 -17.91 23.90 -10.58
N LEU A 155 -16.58 23.79 -10.44
CA LEU A 155 -15.81 24.75 -9.64
C LEU A 155 -15.95 26.18 -10.18
N ALA A 156 -16.20 26.33 -11.49
CA ALA A 156 -16.54 27.61 -12.11
C ALA A 156 -17.90 28.17 -11.63
N ASP A 157 -18.91 27.32 -11.41
CA ASP A 157 -20.19 27.74 -10.83
C ASP A 157 -20.02 28.20 -9.38
N VAL A 158 -19.22 27.47 -8.59
CA VAL A 158 -18.91 27.82 -7.19
C VAL A 158 -18.24 29.21 -7.13
N GLN A 159 -17.22 29.43 -7.95
CA GLN A 159 -16.55 30.73 -8.06
C GLN A 159 -17.52 31.83 -8.53
N ALA A 160 -18.36 31.55 -9.53
CA ALA A 160 -19.31 32.54 -10.04
C ALA A 160 -20.38 32.92 -9.02
N ALA A 161 -20.81 31.99 -8.16
CA ALA A 161 -21.72 32.25 -7.04
C ALA A 161 -21.08 33.18 -6.00
N HIS A 162 -19.82 32.89 -5.63
CA HIS A 162 -19.02 33.73 -4.74
C HIS A 162 -18.84 35.15 -5.31
N ASP A 163 -18.38 35.28 -6.55
CA ASP A 163 -18.10 36.57 -7.20
C ASP A 163 -19.34 37.45 -7.35
N ASN A 164 -20.51 36.84 -7.51
CA ASN A 164 -21.80 37.54 -7.61
C ASN A 164 -22.36 37.96 -6.24
N GLY A 165 -21.68 37.65 -5.13
CA GLY A 165 -22.09 38.00 -3.77
C GLY A 165 -23.27 37.18 -3.24
N ARG A 166 -23.56 36.03 -3.87
CA ARG A 166 -24.57 35.05 -3.44
C ARG A 166 -23.96 33.65 -3.48
N PRO A 167 -23.03 33.35 -2.56
CA PRO A 167 -22.30 32.08 -2.58
C PRO A 167 -23.21 30.88 -2.34
N ILE A 168 -22.69 29.71 -2.68
CA ILE A 168 -23.23 28.41 -2.27
C ILE A 168 -22.81 28.20 -0.81
N VAL A 169 -23.78 28.02 0.08
CA VAL A 169 -23.55 28.01 1.53
C VAL A 169 -23.79 26.62 2.10
N LEU A 170 -22.80 26.12 2.85
CA LEU A 170 -22.93 25.01 3.78
C LEU A 170 -23.43 25.58 5.12
N ALA A 171 -24.75 25.66 5.26
CA ALA A 171 -25.44 26.29 6.38
C ALA A 171 -25.44 25.38 7.62
N TYR A 172 -24.92 25.89 8.73
CA TYR A 172 -24.98 25.21 10.03
C TYR A 172 -26.10 25.73 10.94
N GLY A 173 -26.76 26.84 10.58
CA GLY A 173 -27.88 27.38 11.33
C GLY A 173 -28.91 28.11 10.48
N ILE A 174 -30.09 28.30 11.09
CA ILE A 174 -31.27 28.89 10.47
C ILE A 174 -31.97 29.89 11.41
N GLY A 175 -32.66 30.88 10.86
CA GLY A 175 -33.45 31.83 11.62
C GLY A 175 -34.54 32.54 10.81
N THR A 176 -35.38 33.29 11.51
CA THR A 176 -36.40 34.14 10.87
C THR A 176 -35.74 35.33 10.16
N PRO A 177 -36.37 35.92 9.11
CA PRO A 177 -35.81 37.08 8.41
C PRO A 177 -35.53 38.30 9.31
N ASP A 178 -36.23 38.43 10.43
CA ASP A 178 -36.00 39.48 11.43
C ASP A 178 -34.98 39.08 12.53
N GLN A 179 -34.38 37.89 12.41
CA GLN A 179 -33.37 37.30 13.30
C GLN A 179 -33.77 37.22 14.78
N LYS A 180 -35.07 37.27 15.10
CA LYS A 180 -35.54 37.14 16.49
C LYS A 180 -35.60 35.71 16.98
N THR A 181 -35.77 34.76 16.06
CA THR A 181 -35.72 33.33 16.34
C THR A 181 -34.62 32.74 15.48
N VAL A 182 -33.60 32.18 16.11
CA VAL A 182 -32.42 31.60 15.46
C VAL A 182 -32.06 30.31 16.20
N ALA A 183 -31.50 29.35 15.48
CA ALA A 183 -30.99 28.11 16.05
C ALA A 183 -29.96 27.45 15.11
N PRO A 184 -29.00 26.67 15.65
CA PRO A 184 -28.21 25.73 14.85
C PRO A 184 -29.12 24.65 14.26
N PHE A 185 -28.71 23.99 13.18
CA PHE A 185 -29.35 22.74 12.75
C PHE A 185 -29.04 21.60 13.73
N VAL A 186 -29.93 20.63 13.88
CA VAL A 186 -29.79 19.49 14.80
C VAL A 186 -30.13 18.19 14.07
N PHE A 187 -29.72 17.03 14.57
CA PHE A 187 -30.11 15.76 13.95
C PHE A 187 -31.60 15.44 14.16
N ASP A 188 -32.06 15.50 15.40
CA ASP A 188 -33.37 14.97 15.77
C ASP A 188 -34.47 16.04 15.92
N ALA A 189 -35.69 15.68 15.48
CA ALA A 189 -36.90 16.41 15.83
C ALA A 189 -37.30 16.14 17.29
N ALA A 190 -38.24 16.93 17.85
CA ALA A 190 -38.71 16.79 19.23
C ALA A 190 -39.14 15.35 19.60
N ASN A 191 -38.39 14.69 20.51
CA ASN A 191 -38.77 13.43 21.15
C ASN A 191 -39.34 13.72 22.58
N PRO A 192 -40.50 13.14 22.98
CA PRO A 192 -41.02 13.31 24.34
C PRO A 192 -40.20 12.61 25.43
N GLU A 193 -39.37 11.62 25.09
CA GLU A 193 -38.56 10.84 26.05
C GLU A 193 -37.09 11.29 26.12
N GLU A 194 -36.63 12.02 25.10
CA GLU A 194 -35.29 12.61 24.99
C GLU A 194 -35.45 14.07 24.58
N HIS A 195 -34.94 15.00 25.36
CA HIS A 195 -34.94 16.40 24.95
C HIS A 195 -34.08 16.54 23.68
N SER A 196 -34.68 16.81 22.53
CA SER A 196 -33.96 17.26 21.33
C SER A 196 -33.49 18.69 21.55
N GLU A 197 -32.52 18.87 22.44
CA GLU A 197 -32.01 20.16 22.82
C GLU A 197 -31.54 20.92 21.56
N GLY A 198 -32.00 22.17 21.38
CA GLY A 198 -31.69 22.97 20.20
C GLY A 198 -32.73 22.87 19.07
N TYR A 199 -33.67 21.91 19.10
CA TYR A 199 -34.76 21.85 18.12
C TYR A 199 -35.77 23.00 18.31
N VAL A 200 -36.09 23.70 17.23
CA VAL A 200 -37.06 24.81 17.16
C VAL A 200 -38.10 24.50 16.09
N GLU A 201 -39.30 24.08 16.51
CA GLU A 201 -40.42 23.72 15.62
C GLU A 201 -40.73 24.79 14.56
N ALA A 202 -40.63 26.08 14.92
CA ALA A 202 -40.89 27.18 13.99
C ALA A 202 -39.84 27.34 12.88
N LEU A 203 -38.65 26.76 13.06
CA LEU A 203 -37.56 26.78 12.09
C LEU A 203 -37.40 25.45 11.36
N ASN A 204 -37.97 24.35 11.90
CA ASN A 204 -37.82 23.01 11.35
C ASN A 204 -36.34 22.68 11.06
N ASN A 205 -35.51 22.89 12.08
CA ASN A 205 -34.05 22.85 12.02
C ASN A 205 -33.46 21.46 12.29
N GLN A 206 -34.19 20.37 12.02
CA GLN A 206 -33.70 18.99 12.20
C GLN A 206 -33.00 18.43 10.95
N ASP A 207 -32.69 17.14 10.98
CA ASP A 207 -32.17 16.35 9.85
C ASP A 207 -30.74 16.74 9.47
N GLY A 208 -29.88 16.86 10.48
CA GLY A 208 -28.42 16.96 10.39
C GLY A 208 -27.87 18.39 10.50
N CYS A 209 -26.64 18.51 11.02
CA CYS A 209 -26.03 19.79 11.42
C CYS A 209 -25.56 20.70 10.26
N LEU A 210 -25.56 20.22 9.01
CA LEU A 210 -25.21 21.00 7.82
C LEU A 210 -26.28 20.83 6.75
N LYS A 211 -26.69 21.94 6.14
CA LYS A 211 -27.65 22.00 5.04
C LYS A 211 -27.07 22.80 3.87
N LEU A 212 -27.49 22.49 2.65
CA LEU A 212 -27.05 23.22 1.46
C LEU A 212 -28.03 24.34 1.11
N VAL A 213 -27.54 25.56 0.92
CA VAL A 213 -28.37 26.73 0.56
C VAL A 213 -27.71 27.54 -0.56
N TYR A 214 -28.43 27.75 -1.67
CA TYR A 214 -27.94 28.46 -2.87
C TYR A 214 -29.09 28.89 -3.79
N ASP A 215 -28.77 29.60 -4.88
CA ASP A 215 -29.73 30.01 -5.91
C ASP A 215 -29.93 28.93 -6.98
N LEU A 216 -31.02 28.18 -6.82
CA LEU A 216 -31.37 27.06 -7.72
C LEU A 216 -31.61 27.48 -9.18
N GLU A 217 -32.03 28.72 -9.44
CA GLU A 217 -32.26 29.22 -10.81
C GLU A 217 -30.97 29.61 -11.53
N ASP A 218 -29.90 29.89 -10.78
CA ASP A 218 -28.67 30.48 -11.31
C ASP A 218 -27.50 29.47 -11.35
N TYR A 219 -27.49 28.46 -10.46
CA TYR A 219 -26.35 27.54 -10.29
C TYR A 219 -26.77 26.07 -10.10
N GLY A 220 -25.88 25.16 -10.52
CA GLY A 220 -26.03 23.70 -10.34
C GLY A 220 -27.00 23.03 -11.32
N SER A 221 -27.07 21.70 -11.27
CA SER A 221 -27.89 20.87 -12.18
C SER A 221 -29.06 20.17 -11.48
N ASN A 222 -29.72 20.84 -10.53
CA ASN A 222 -30.60 20.18 -9.54
C ASN A 222 -32.10 20.26 -9.91
N THR A 223 -32.47 19.74 -11.07
CA THR A 223 -33.80 19.95 -11.69
C THR A 223 -34.99 19.23 -11.01
N ALA A 224 -34.77 18.39 -9.99
CA ALA A 224 -35.81 17.57 -9.35
C ALA A 224 -35.80 17.54 -7.81
N TYR A 225 -35.08 18.47 -7.15
CA TYR A 225 -34.91 18.44 -5.69
C TYR A 225 -36.24 18.60 -4.93
N THR A 226 -36.60 17.64 -4.07
CA THR A 226 -37.87 17.65 -3.31
C THR A 226 -37.72 17.77 -1.79
N THR A 227 -36.52 17.58 -1.24
CA THR A 227 -36.32 17.38 0.21
C THR A 227 -35.09 18.13 0.71
N PHE A 228 -35.27 19.05 1.68
CA PHE A 228 -34.17 19.82 2.30
C PHE A 228 -33.38 18.97 3.32
N THR A 229 -32.38 18.23 2.84
CA THR A 229 -31.62 17.21 3.58
C THR A 229 -30.22 17.66 4.06
N ASN A 230 -29.56 16.85 4.88
CA ASN A 230 -28.22 17.09 5.39
C ASN A 230 -27.12 17.05 4.29
N VAL A 231 -25.98 17.67 4.55
CA VAL A 231 -24.73 17.48 3.80
C VAL A 231 -23.71 16.83 4.73
N ALA A 232 -23.15 15.69 4.35
CA ALA A 232 -22.11 14.98 5.09
C ALA A 232 -20.82 14.79 4.26
N TYR A 233 -20.89 14.89 2.93
CA TYR A 233 -19.72 14.75 2.07
C TYR A 233 -19.64 15.87 1.03
N VAL A 234 -18.41 16.32 0.79
CA VAL A 234 -18.03 17.23 -0.29
C VAL A 234 -17.12 16.41 -1.21
N TYR A 235 -17.70 15.80 -2.24
CA TYR A 235 -17.01 14.85 -3.11
C TYR A 235 -16.48 15.55 -4.36
N LEU A 236 -15.17 15.68 -4.51
CA LEU A 236 -14.51 16.37 -5.61
C LEU A 236 -14.22 15.40 -6.74
N CYS A 237 -14.72 15.73 -7.94
CA CYS A 237 -14.53 14.94 -9.14
C CYS A 237 -13.62 15.64 -10.15
N GLU A 238 -12.97 14.83 -10.96
CA GLU A 238 -12.32 15.25 -12.20
C GLU A 238 -13.35 15.52 -13.30
N GLU A 239 -12.92 16.11 -14.42
CA GLU A 239 -13.81 16.35 -15.57
C GLU A 239 -14.25 15.04 -16.22
N THR A 240 -13.34 14.07 -16.28
CA THR A 240 -13.55 12.75 -16.87
C THR A 240 -12.97 11.67 -15.96
N GLU A 241 -13.72 10.61 -15.73
CA GLU A 241 -13.32 9.44 -14.96
C GLU A 241 -12.86 8.32 -15.92
N PRO A 242 -11.85 7.51 -15.55
CA PRO A 242 -11.28 6.49 -16.43
C PRO A 242 -12.17 5.25 -16.62
N GLY A 243 -13.16 5.04 -15.75
CA GLY A 243 -13.90 3.79 -15.68
C GLY A 243 -13.30 2.83 -14.64
N PHE A 244 -14.04 1.80 -14.23
CA PHE A 244 -13.57 0.82 -13.26
C PHE A 244 -12.47 -0.12 -13.80
N LYS A 245 -12.44 -0.38 -15.11
CA LYS A 245 -11.57 -1.38 -15.73
C LYS A 245 -10.16 -0.86 -15.98
N HIS A 246 -9.17 -1.74 -15.85
CA HIS A 246 -7.79 -1.48 -16.28
C HIS A 246 -7.68 -1.52 -17.81
N VAL A 247 -8.43 -2.41 -18.47
CA VAL A 247 -8.44 -2.55 -19.92
C VAL A 247 -9.16 -1.37 -20.60
N GLY A 248 -8.57 -0.84 -21.67
CA GLY A 248 -9.19 0.20 -22.52
C GLY A 248 -8.73 1.64 -22.24
N GLY A 249 -7.88 1.84 -21.24
CA GLY A 249 -7.25 3.14 -20.94
C GLY A 249 -5.97 3.39 -21.75
N GLU A 250 -6.04 3.44 -23.09
CA GLU A 250 -4.84 3.80 -23.89
C GLU A 250 -4.29 5.18 -23.47
N GLY A 251 -3.05 5.21 -22.95
CA GLY A 251 -2.42 6.42 -22.42
C GLY A 251 -2.75 6.74 -20.95
N SER A 252 -3.56 5.91 -20.29
CA SER A 252 -3.89 6.00 -18.86
C SER A 252 -2.87 5.26 -18.00
N PRO A 253 -2.59 5.73 -16.76
CA PRO A 253 -1.69 5.02 -15.85
C PRO A 253 -2.19 3.62 -15.47
N TYR A 254 -3.47 3.28 -15.67
CA TYR A 254 -4.07 1.98 -15.27
C TYR A 254 -3.90 0.85 -16.30
N GLY A 255 -3.46 1.14 -17.53
CA GLY A 255 -3.32 0.14 -18.60
C GLY A 255 -2.01 -0.65 -18.59
N ALA A 256 -1.22 -0.59 -17.52
CA ALA A 256 0.08 -1.26 -17.43
C ALA A 256 -0.07 -2.77 -17.18
N SER A 257 0.85 -3.58 -17.74
CA SER A 257 0.87 -5.05 -17.64
C SER A 257 0.85 -5.56 -16.20
N ARG A 258 1.50 -4.85 -15.28
CA ARG A 258 1.47 -5.15 -13.84
C ARG A 258 0.07 -5.18 -13.21
N TYR A 259 -0.93 -4.56 -13.86
CA TYR A 259 -2.33 -4.63 -13.44
C TYR A 259 -3.12 -5.60 -14.31
N THR A 260 -3.07 -5.42 -15.63
CA THR A 260 -3.88 -6.18 -16.58
C THR A 260 -3.52 -7.66 -16.59
N ASP A 261 -2.24 -7.97 -16.43
CA ASP A 261 -1.68 -9.31 -16.55
C ASP A 261 -1.41 -9.94 -15.17
N TYR A 262 -1.89 -9.30 -14.11
CA TYR A 262 -1.85 -9.84 -12.75
C TYR A 262 -2.68 -11.13 -12.71
N ILE A 263 -2.08 -12.24 -12.24
CA ILE A 263 -2.68 -13.58 -12.28
C ILE A 263 -3.46 -13.84 -10.99
N ILE A 264 -4.71 -14.31 -11.14
CA ILE A 264 -5.56 -14.83 -10.07
C ILE A 264 -5.85 -16.30 -10.37
N THR A 265 -5.50 -17.17 -9.41
CA THR A 265 -5.69 -18.62 -9.49
C THR A 265 -7.00 -19.03 -8.83
N PHE A 266 -7.80 -19.85 -9.51
CA PHE A 266 -8.99 -20.50 -8.96
C PHE A 266 -8.76 -22.00 -8.90
N ARG A 267 -8.92 -22.61 -7.73
CA ARG A 267 -8.71 -24.06 -7.56
C ARG A 267 -9.57 -24.67 -6.46
N GLY A 268 -9.45 -25.98 -6.29
CA GLY A 268 -10.03 -26.72 -5.17
C GLY A 268 -11.01 -27.81 -5.62
N GLY A 269 -11.30 -28.73 -4.71
CA GLY A 269 -12.04 -29.96 -5.02
C GLY A 269 -13.48 -29.76 -5.50
N ALA A 270 -14.07 -28.58 -5.30
CA ALA A 270 -15.38 -28.25 -5.86
C ALA A 270 -15.33 -27.77 -7.31
N LEU A 271 -14.17 -27.31 -7.79
CA LEU A 271 -13.92 -26.99 -9.20
C LEU A 271 -13.37 -28.21 -9.96
N GLY A 272 -12.58 -29.06 -9.28
CA GLY A 272 -11.99 -30.25 -9.89
C GLY A 272 -10.81 -29.96 -10.83
N ALA A 273 -10.33 -28.72 -10.85
CA ALA A 273 -9.20 -28.24 -11.63
C ALA A 273 -8.62 -26.97 -10.99
N GLU A 274 -7.46 -26.55 -11.48
CA GLU A 274 -6.92 -25.20 -11.25
C GLU A 274 -6.95 -24.43 -12.58
N MET A 275 -7.38 -23.16 -12.51
CA MET A 275 -7.48 -22.25 -13.66
C MET A 275 -6.90 -20.89 -13.28
N ASP A 276 -5.97 -20.40 -14.09
CA ASP A 276 -5.29 -19.13 -13.89
C ASP A 276 -5.84 -18.09 -14.88
N PHE A 277 -6.30 -16.95 -14.36
CA PHE A 277 -6.81 -15.84 -15.16
C PHE A 277 -6.06 -14.55 -14.87
N THR A 278 -5.79 -13.77 -15.90
CA THR A 278 -5.37 -12.38 -15.76
C THR A 278 -6.56 -11.50 -15.33
N VAL A 279 -6.28 -10.37 -14.67
CA VAL A 279 -7.30 -9.35 -14.40
C VAL A 279 -8.00 -8.90 -15.69
N ALA A 280 -7.28 -8.73 -16.79
CA ALA A 280 -7.86 -8.37 -18.08
C ALA A 280 -8.87 -9.43 -18.59
N GLN A 281 -8.56 -10.72 -18.43
CA GLN A 281 -9.49 -11.80 -18.78
C GLN A 281 -10.74 -11.77 -17.88
N LEU A 282 -10.59 -11.56 -16.58
CA LEU A 282 -11.73 -11.46 -15.66
C LEU A 282 -12.59 -10.22 -15.97
N GLU A 283 -11.99 -9.07 -16.19
CA GLU A 283 -12.69 -7.85 -16.62
C GLU A 283 -13.45 -8.04 -17.93
N SER A 284 -12.94 -8.87 -18.85
CA SER A 284 -13.59 -9.15 -20.14
C SER A 284 -14.90 -9.93 -20.02
N LEU A 285 -15.14 -10.61 -18.90
CA LEU A 285 -16.41 -11.29 -18.62
C LEU A 285 -17.54 -10.31 -18.30
N VAL A 286 -17.21 -9.07 -17.92
CA VAL A 286 -18.20 -8.04 -17.60
C VAL A 286 -18.58 -7.26 -18.86
N SER A 287 -19.86 -7.35 -19.25
CA SER A 287 -20.41 -6.68 -20.45
C SER A 287 -21.40 -5.58 -20.08
N TYR A 288 -21.49 -4.55 -20.92
CA TYR A 288 -22.43 -3.43 -20.76
C TYR A 288 -23.44 -3.34 -21.91
N GLU A 289 -24.64 -2.92 -21.59
CA GLU A 289 -25.69 -2.51 -22.53
C GLU A 289 -25.35 -1.14 -23.17
N GLU A 290 -26.06 -0.74 -24.23
CA GLU A 290 -25.82 0.54 -24.93
C GLU A 290 -25.98 1.78 -24.02
N ASN A 291 -26.71 1.67 -22.92
CA ASN A 291 -26.94 2.75 -21.96
C ASN A 291 -25.87 2.84 -20.86
N GLY A 292 -24.89 1.93 -20.83
CA GLY A 292 -23.83 1.87 -19.83
C GLY A 292 -24.13 0.99 -18.62
N ASP A 293 -25.34 0.40 -18.53
CA ASP A 293 -25.67 -0.55 -17.46
C ASP A 293 -25.04 -1.91 -17.74
N LEU A 294 -24.78 -2.69 -16.69
CA LEU A 294 -24.33 -4.07 -16.82
C LEU A 294 -25.40 -4.96 -17.46
N VAL A 295 -24.99 -5.87 -18.35
CA VAL A 295 -25.89 -6.84 -18.99
C VAL A 295 -26.50 -7.77 -17.93
N GLU A 296 -27.83 -7.77 -17.82
CA GLU A 296 -28.57 -8.59 -16.85
C GLU A 296 -28.31 -10.09 -17.08
N GLY A 297 -28.10 -10.83 -15.99
CA GLY A 297 -27.87 -12.28 -16.03
C GLY A 297 -26.41 -12.69 -16.22
N GLY A 298 -25.50 -11.77 -16.53
CA GLY A 298 -24.06 -12.03 -16.55
C GLY A 298 -23.43 -12.12 -15.16
N VAL A 299 -22.11 -12.33 -15.16
CA VAL A 299 -21.27 -12.40 -13.93
C VAL A 299 -20.96 -11.03 -13.33
N GLY A 300 -21.12 -9.95 -14.08
CA GLY A 300 -20.85 -8.59 -13.63
C GLY A 300 -21.84 -8.10 -12.56
N TYR A 301 -21.34 -7.31 -11.61
CA TYR A 301 -22.15 -6.60 -10.62
C TYR A 301 -21.53 -5.25 -10.27
N SER A 302 -22.37 -4.24 -10.07
CA SER A 302 -21.99 -2.91 -9.58
C SER A 302 -23.09 -2.36 -8.67
N ASP A 303 -22.70 -1.87 -7.49
CA ASP A 303 -23.58 -1.16 -6.55
C ASP A 303 -22.75 -0.45 -5.47
N PHE A 304 -23.40 0.35 -4.63
CA PHE A 304 -22.83 0.96 -3.44
C PHE A 304 -22.84 0.00 -2.25
N TYR A 305 -21.66 -0.31 -1.72
CA TYR A 305 -21.51 -1.15 -0.52
C TYR A 305 -21.34 -0.27 0.71
N SER A 306 -22.14 -0.54 1.76
CA SER A 306 -21.91 0.02 3.10
C SER A 306 -20.82 -0.79 3.80
N LEU A 307 -19.76 -0.11 4.19
CA LEU A 307 -18.58 -0.72 4.82
C LEU A 307 -18.35 -0.10 6.19
N ALA A 308 -17.89 -0.90 7.14
CA ALA A 308 -17.39 -0.40 8.40
C ALA A 308 -15.99 -0.92 8.67
N ASN A 309 -15.13 0.00 9.08
CA ASN A 309 -13.91 -0.32 9.80
C ASN A 309 -14.21 -0.31 11.30
N ASN A 310 -13.27 -0.80 12.11
CA ASN A 310 -13.42 -0.77 13.58
C ASN A 310 -13.59 0.65 14.16
N ALA A 311 -13.29 1.71 13.38
CA ALA A 311 -13.34 3.11 13.83
C ALA A 311 -14.35 4.01 13.08
N TYR A 312 -14.83 3.66 11.88
CA TYR A 312 -15.76 4.50 11.11
C TYR A 312 -16.48 3.73 10.00
N TRP A 313 -17.58 4.29 9.49
CA TRP A 313 -18.38 3.74 8.39
C TRP A 313 -18.15 4.56 7.12
N TYR A 314 -18.20 3.90 5.97
CA TYR A 314 -18.03 4.52 4.65
C TYR A 314 -18.83 3.75 3.59
N VAL A 315 -19.11 4.41 2.47
CA VAL A 315 -19.90 3.83 1.38
C VAL A 315 -19.17 4.10 0.07
N ASN A 316 -18.87 3.06 -0.69
CA ASN A 316 -18.25 3.21 -2.00
C ASN A 316 -19.00 2.39 -3.04
N GLU A 317 -19.01 2.88 -4.27
CA GLU A 317 -19.42 2.11 -5.43
C GLU A 317 -18.28 1.16 -5.82
N TYR A 318 -18.61 -0.10 -6.05
CA TYR A 318 -17.66 -1.09 -6.52
C TYR A 318 -18.22 -1.79 -7.74
N GLU A 319 -17.37 -2.04 -8.73
CA GLU A 319 -17.68 -2.89 -9.86
C GLU A 319 -16.72 -4.09 -9.88
N GLY A 320 -17.28 -5.24 -10.23
CA GLY A 320 -16.55 -6.51 -10.18
C GLY A 320 -17.34 -7.69 -10.73
N LEU A 321 -16.85 -8.88 -10.37
CA LEU A 321 -17.50 -10.15 -10.66
C LEU A 321 -18.21 -10.67 -9.40
N ASP A 322 -19.48 -11.00 -9.51
CA ASP A 322 -20.21 -11.77 -8.50
C ASP A 322 -19.53 -13.12 -8.32
N LEU A 323 -18.90 -13.33 -7.16
CA LEU A 323 -18.07 -14.50 -6.90
C LEU A 323 -18.87 -15.80 -7.02
N TYR A 324 -20.13 -15.84 -6.58
CA TYR A 324 -20.92 -17.07 -6.71
C TYR A 324 -21.12 -17.43 -8.18
N LYS A 325 -21.55 -16.45 -8.99
CA LYS A 325 -21.76 -16.65 -10.42
C LYS A 325 -20.48 -17.00 -11.15
N LEU A 326 -19.38 -16.31 -10.83
CA LEU A 326 -18.07 -16.62 -11.39
C LEU A 326 -17.69 -18.08 -11.10
N LEU A 327 -17.88 -18.57 -9.87
CA LEU A 327 -17.57 -19.96 -9.55
C LEU A 327 -18.46 -20.96 -10.29
N LEU A 328 -19.74 -20.65 -10.53
CA LEU A 328 -20.60 -21.47 -11.39
C LEU A 328 -20.12 -21.48 -12.85
N TYR A 329 -19.72 -20.31 -13.36
CA TYR A 329 -19.11 -20.15 -14.69
C TYR A 329 -17.86 -21.03 -14.83
N LEU A 330 -17.04 -21.10 -13.78
CA LEU A 330 -15.84 -21.94 -13.71
C LEU A 330 -16.13 -23.43 -13.48
N GLY A 331 -17.38 -23.86 -13.33
CA GLY A 331 -17.74 -25.28 -13.23
C GLY A 331 -18.09 -25.79 -11.84
N MET A 332 -18.18 -24.92 -10.83
CA MET A 332 -18.72 -25.29 -9.51
C MET A 332 -20.20 -25.68 -9.63
N ASP A 333 -20.62 -26.76 -8.98
CA ASP A 333 -22.04 -27.10 -8.84
C ASP A 333 -22.81 -25.99 -8.09
N ASP A 334 -24.08 -25.77 -8.45
CA ASP A 334 -24.93 -24.85 -7.68
C ASP A 334 -25.30 -25.42 -6.30
N ALA A 335 -25.68 -24.53 -5.38
CA ALA A 335 -26.01 -24.91 -4.00
C ALA A 335 -27.18 -25.91 -3.90
N GLU A 336 -28.13 -25.88 -4.84
CA GLU A 336 -29.24 -26.84 -4.91
C GLU A 336 -28.73 -28.24 -5.25
N THR A 337 -27.85 -28.34 -6.24
CA THR A 337 -27.22 -29.57 -6.73
C THR A 337 -26.31 -30.19 -5.68
N MET A 338 -25.51 -29.38 -4.98
CA MET A 338 -24.69 -29.82 -3.84
C MET A 338 -25.55 -30.29 -2.64
N GLY A 339 -26.75 -29.74 -2.51
CA GLY A 339 -27.61 -29.87 -1.33
C GLY A 339 -27.07 -29.10 -0.12
N LEU A 340 -27.98 -28.71 0.79
CA LEU A 340 -27.68 -27.82 1.93
C LEU A 340 -26.47 -28.25 2.78
N GLY A 341 -26.31 -29.56 3.00
CA GLY A 341 -25.19 -30.08 3.79
C GLY A 341 -23.84 -29.86 3.10
N GLY A 342 -23.75 -30.16 1.80
CA GLY A 342 -22.55 -29.95 1.00
C GLY A 342 -22.22 -28.46 0.85
N ALA A 343 -23.22 -27.67 0.44
CA ALA A 343 -23.07 -26.22 0.22
C ALA A 343 -22.56 -25.47 1.48
N ARG A 344 -22.95 -25.91 2.69
CA ARG A 344 -22.47 -25.31 3.95
C ARG A 344 -21.05 -25.70 4.33
N THR A 345 -20.57 -26.84 3.86
CA THR A 345 -19.23 -27.36 4.20
C THR A 345 -18.20 -27.09 3.12
N THR A 346 -18.63 -26.78 1.89
CA THR A 346 -17.75 -26.29 0.83
C THR A 346 -17.46 -24.81 1.09
N LEU A 347 -16.25 -24.52 1.58
CA LEU A 347 -15.80 -23.18 1.90
C LEU A 347 -14.99 -22.57 0.76
N ILE A 348 -15.11 -21.27 0.57
CA ILE A 348 -14.34 -20.44 -0.32
C ILE A 348 -13.37 -19.64 0.54
N SER A 349 -12.08 -19.87 0.32
CA SER A 349 -10.99 -19.23 1.06
C SER A 349 -10.11 -18.43 0.09
N PHE A 350 -9.39 -17.45 0.61
CA PHE A 350 -8.58 -16.54 -0.20
C PHE A 350 -7.15 -16.52 0.28
N VAL A 351 -6.20 -16.39 -0.64
CA VAL A 351 -4.78 -16.20 -0.35
C VAL A 351 -4.33 -14.92 -1.03
N ALA A 352 -3.65 -14.05 -0.29
CA ALA A 352 -3.07 -12.83 -0.82
C ALA A 352 -1.73 -13.11 -1.53
N ALA A 353 -1.19 -12.11 -2.24
CA ALA A 353 0.08 -12.21 -2.99
C ALA A 353 1.27 -12.57 -2.09
N ASP A 354 1.14 -12.29 -0.80
CA ASP A 354 2.10 -12.61 0.24
C ASP A 354 1.97 -14.09 0.72
N GLY A 355 1.07 -14.88 0.14
CA GLY A 355 0.87 -16.27 0.51
C GLY A 355 0.20 -16.46 1.87
N VAL A 356 -0.28 -15.38 2.50
CA VAL A 356 -1.06 -15.44 3.75
C VAL A 356 -2.53 -15.65 3.41
N ALA A 357 -3.14 -16.62 4.09
CA ALA A 357 -4.57 -16.87 3.95
C ALA A 357 -5.37 -15.75 4.63
N ALA A 358 -6.43 -15.28 3.98
CA ALA A 358 -7.36 -14.34 4.58
C ALA A 358 -8.10 -15.01 5.76
N SER A 359 -8.40 -14.21 6.78
CA SER A 359 -9.22 -14.66 7.91
C SER A 359 -10.69 -14.88 7.53
N GLU A 360 -11.16 -14.19 6.48
CA GLU A 360 -12.52 -14.34 5.96
C GLU A 360 -12.63 -15.51 4.99
N SER A 361 -13.74 -16.24 5.12
CA SER A 361 -14.12 -17.33 4.22
C SER A 361 -15.64 -17.42 4.14
N PHE A 362 -16.16 -17.91 3.01
CA PHE A 362 -17.59 -18.00 2.77
C PHE A 362 -17.98 -19.43 2.40
N SER A 363 -19.14 -19.91 2.84
CA SER A 363 -19.66 -21.18 2.32
C SER A 363 -20.39 -20.97 0.99
N VAL A 364 -20.49 -22.01 0.16
CA VAL A 364 -21.32 -21.97 -1.06
C VAL A 364 -22.78 -21.63 -0.72
N ASP A 365 -23.31 -22.13 0.39
CA ASP A 365 -24.66 -21.78 0.90
C ASP A 365 -24.78 -20.26 1.12
N THR A 366 -23.79 -19.65 1.77
CA THR A 366 -23.74 -18.20 2.03
C THR A 366 -23.65 -17.40 0.73
N LEU A 367 -22.76 -17.79 -0.19
CA LEU A 367 -22.58 -17.10 -1.47
C LEU A 367 -23.82 -17.20 -2.37
N SER A 368 -24.53 -18.34 -2.32
CA SER A 368 -25.77 -18.54 -3.08
C SER A 368 -26.95 -17.70 -2.62
N TYR A 369 -26.85 -17.08 -1.44
CA TYR A 369 -27.90 -16.26 -0.83
C TYR A 369 -27.40 -14.84 -0.56
N PRO A 370 -27.28 -13.98 -1.60
CA PRO A 370 -26.76 -12.62 -1.46
C PRO A 370 -27.63 -11.74 -0.54
N ASP A 371 -28.87 -12.13 -0.27
CA ASP A 371 -29.72 -11.50 0.74
C ASP A 371 -29.17 -11.60 2.18
N ALA A 372 -28.22 -12.51 2.45
CA ALA A 372 -27.50 -12.57 3.72
C ALA A 372 -26.60 -11.34 3.95
N PHE A 373 -26.28 -10.61 2.88
CA PHE A 373 -25.43 -9.43 2.91
C PHE A 373 -26.27 -8.19 2.64
N GLY A 374 -26.19 -7.26 3.58
CA GLY A 374 -26.99 -6.07 3.62
C GLY A 374 -26.18 -4.79 3.46
N TYR A 375 -26.88 -3.77 3.00
CA TYR A 375 -26.52 -2.37 3.13
C TYR A 375 -27.18 -1.84 4.39
N TYR A 376 -26.36 -1.48 5.37
CA TYR A 376 -26.82 -0.87 6.60
C TYR A 376 -26.51 0.62 6.58
N VAL A 377 -27.44 1.41 7.10
CA VAL A 377 -27.23 2.82 7.37
C VAL A 377 -26.88 2.96 8.84
N LYS A 378 -25.79 3.67 9.15
CA LYS A 378 -25.41 3.93 10.53
C LYS A 378 -26.51 4.74 11.20
N ASN A 379 -27.01 4.26 12.34
CA ASN A 379 -28.06 4.95 13.08
C ASN A 379 -27.49 6.19 13.78
N ALA A 380 -28.20 7.30 13.75
CA ALA A 380 -27.79 8.54 14.42
C ALA A 380 -27.77 8.41 15.97
N VAL A 381 -28.39 7.39 16.56
CA VAL A 381 -28.25 7.12 18.01
C VAL A 381 -27.07 6.21 18.35
N ASP A 382 -26.33 5.72 17.34
CA ASP A 382 -25.11 4.94 17.52
C ASP A 382 -23.88 5.83 17.70
N ASN A 383 -23.61 6.14 18.97
CA ASN A 383 -22.48 6.97 19.41
C ASN A 383 -21.12 6.27 19.30
N GLY A 384 -21.06 5.00 18.86
CA GLY A 384 -19.79 4.26 18.75
C GLY A 384 -19.19 3.81 20.08
N ASP A 385 -19.92 3.97 21.19
CA ASP A 385 -19.51 3.56 22.56
C ASP A 385 -19.95 2.12 22.92
N GLY A 386 -20.54 1.41 21.94
CA GLY A 386 -21.06 0.05 22.11
C GLY A 386 -22.37 -0.05 22.89
N SER A 387 -23.01 1.08 23.25
CA SER A 387 -24.28 1.10 23.97
C SER A 387 -25.50 0.91 23.07
N TYR A 388 -25.38 1.24 21.79
CA TYR A 388 -26.46 1.11 20.81
C TYR A 388 -26.81 -0.35 20.52
N ILE A 389 -28.11 -0.64 20.48
CA ILE A 389 -28.65 -1.96 20.13
C ILE A 389 -29.30 -1.87 18.75
N PRO A 390 -28.68 -2.41 17.69
CA PRO A 390 -29.23 -2.36 16.34
C PRO A 390 -30.57 -3.07 16.20
N THR A 391 -31.38 -2.60 15.26
CA THR A 391 -32.68 -3.13 14.90
C THR A 391 -32.74 -3.49 13.42
N ASN A 392 -33.81 -4.18 12.99
CA ASN A 392 -34.02 -4.46 11.56
C ASN A 392 -34.32 -3.20 10.73
N ALA A 393 -34.59 -2.05 11.36
CA ALA A 393 -34.82 -0.80 10.63
C ALA A 393 -33.51 -0.20 10.09
N ASP A 394 -32.36 -0.60 10.63
CA ASP A 394 -31.04 -0.10 10.21
C ASP A 394 -30.52 -0.79 8.94
N LEU A 395 -31.17 -1.89 8.54
CA LEU A 395 -30.94 -2.59 7.28
C LEU A 395 -31.82 -1.99 6.18
N GLU A 396 -31.21 -1.33 5.20
CA GLU A 396 -31.94 -0.65 4.13
C GLU A 396 -32.19 -1.57 2.93
N ARG A 397 -31.15 -2.29 2.50
CA ARG A 397 -31.19 -3.15 1.31
C ARG A 397 -30.44 -4.46 1.57
N THR A 398 -30.85 -5.53 0.91
CA THR A 398 -30.15 -6.82 0.87
C THR A 398 -29.82 -7.18 -0.58
N GLY A 399 -29.07 -8.26 -0.78
CA GLY A 399 -28.78 -8.77 -2.12
C GLY A 399 -27.41 -8.33 -2.65
N TYR A 400 -26.45 -8.11 -1.74
CA TYR A 400 -25.09 -7.71 -2.08
C TYR A 400 -24.18 -8.94 -2.20
N PRO A 401 -23.81 -9.40 -3.40
CA PRO A 401 -22.93 -10.55 -3.53
C PRO A 401 -21.55 -10.27 -2.92
N VAL A 402 -20.81 -11.34 -2.63
CA VAL A 402 -19.36 -11.20 -2.46
C VAL A 402 -18.77 -10.93 -3.82
N LEU A 403 -18.00 -9.85 -3.94
CA LEU A 403 -17.54 -9.27 -5.19
C LEU A 403 -16.03 -9.41 -5.31
N LEU A 404 -15.55 -9.93 -6.45
CA LEU A 404 -14.18 -9.71 -6.91
C LEU A 404 -14.14 -8.36 -7.62
N ALA A 405 -13.81 -7.32 -6.88
CA ALA A 405 -13.85 -5.94 -7.32
C ALA A 405 -12.52 -5.54 -7.98
N TYR A 406 -12.57 -5.02 -9.21
CA TYR A 406 -11.40 -4.48 -9.93
C TYR A 406 -11.33 -2.96 -9.92
N GLY A 407 -12.36 -2.27 -9.43
CA GLY A 407 -12.33 -0.83 -9.24
C GLY A 407 -13.27 -0.33 -8.14
N VAL A 408 -13.14 0.95 -7.82
CA VAL A 408 -13.89 1.69 -6.80
C VAL A 408 -14.24 3.10 -7.28
N ASN A 409 -15.47 3.53 -7.06
CA ASN A 409 -16.00 4.85 -7.43
C ASN A 409 -15.62 5.30 -8.86
N ASN A 410 -15.72 4.38 -9.83
CA ASN A 410 -15.39 4.57 -11.25
C ASN A 410 -13.89 4.75 -11.58
N TYR A 411 -13.00 4.25 -10.70
CA TYR A 411 -11.56 4.19 -10.92
C TYR A 411 -11.03 2.76 -10.73
N PRO A 412 -10.02 2.31 -11.49
CA PRO A 412 -9.41 1.00 -11.30
C PRO A 412 -8.58 0.97 -10.02
N TYR A 413 -8.37 -0.23 -9.48
CA TYR A 413 -7.40 -0.43 -8.41
C TYR A 413 -5.95 -0.30 -8.91
N THR A 414 -5.03 -0.17 -7.97
CA THR A 414 -3.58 -0.13 -8.20
C THR A 414 -2.92 -1.12 -7.25
N VAL A 415 -1.69 -1.51 -7.53
CA VAL A 415 -0.97 -2.47 -6.66
C VAL A 415 -0.51 -1.73 -5.41
N ALA A 416 0.25 -0.64 -5.59
CA ALA A 416 0.93 0.07 -4.51
C ALA A 416 0.54 1.55 -4.47
N LYS A 417 0.70 2.17 -3.31
CA LYS A 417 0.50 3.62 -3.14
C LYS A 417 1.47 4.48 -3.97
N GLY A 418 2.61 3.92 -4.39
CA GLY A 418 3.58 4.60 -5.25
C GLY A 418 3.22 4.56 -6.74
N ASP A 419 2.11 3.93 -7.11
CA ASP A 419 1.70 3.81 -8.50
C ASP A 419 1.17 5.15 -9.05
N ALA A 420 1.48 5.45 -10.32
CA ALA A 420 1.06 6.70 -10.94
C ALA A 420 -0.48 6.90 -11.01
N GLY A 421 -1.26 5.82 -10.93
CA GLY A 421 -2.72 5.84 -10.87
C GLY A 421 -3.29 5.83 -9.45
N TYR A 422 -2.45 5.88 -8.41
CA TYR A 422 -2.93 5.88 -7.04
C TYR A 422 -3.58 7.22 -6.69
N LEU A 423 -4.79 7.15 -6.14
CA LEU A 423 -5.56 8.28 -5.65
C LEU A 423 -5.86 8.06 -4.17
N SER A 424 -5.13 8.77 -3.30
CA SER A 424 -5.29 8.66 -1.84
C SER A 424 -6.71 8.95 -1.39
N GLY A 425 -7.36 9.97 -1.99
CA GLY A 425 -8.76 10.30 -1.75
C GLY A 425 -9.77 9.18 -2.04
N LEU A 426 -9.38 8.14 -2.80
CA LEU A 426 -10.17 6.93 -3.04
C LEU A 426 -9.62 5.68 -2.34
N SER A 427 -8.35 5.73 -1.89
CA SER A 427 -7.64 4.58 -1.35
C SER A 427 -7.68 3.36 -2.28
N ASN A 428 -7.50 3.59 -3.58
CA ASN A 428 -7.59 2.58 -4.64
C ASN A 428 -6.32 1.72 -4.80
N SER A 429 -5.51 1.50 -3.76
CA SER A 429 -4.33 0.59 -3.80
C SER A 429 -4.70 -0.87 -3.49
N GLY A 430 -3.80 -1.72 -3.01
CA GLY A 430 -4.19 -3.01 -2.43
C GLY A 430 -4.40 -4.13 -3.45
N GLY A 431 -3.76 -4.04 -4.62
CA GLY A 431 -3.85 -5.04 -5.69
C GLY A 431 -4.97 -4.72 -6.70
N PRO A 432 -4.78 -5.05 -7.99
CA PRO A 432 -5.74 -4.71 -9.06
C PRO A 432 -7.08 -5.46 -8.93
N MET A 433 -7.20 -6.37 -7.95
CA MET A 433 -8.44 -7.03 -7.57
C MET A 433 -8.50 -7.16 -6.04
N ARG A 434 -9.67 -6.89 -5.48
CA ARG A 434 -9.99 -7.09 -4.05
C ARG A 434 -11.24 -7.92 -3.87
N VAL A 435 -11.39 -8.55 -2.70
CA VAL A 435 -12.66 -9.17 -2.30
C VAL A 435 -13.44 -8.19 -1.42
N VAL A 436 -14.61 -7.76 -1.88
CA VAL A 436 -15.50 -6.82 -1.21
C VAL A 436 -16.86 -7.49 -0.96
N PHE A 437 -17.48 -7.23 0.18
CA PHE A 437 -18.76 -7.86 0.53
C PHE A 437 -19.60 -6.97 1.44
N GLY A 438 -20.92 -7.14 1.37
CA GLY A 438 -21.86 -6.43 2.22
C GLY A 438 -21.78 -6.86 3.69
N LYS A 439 -22.56 -6.21 4.55
CA LYS A 439 -22.54 -6.50 5.99
C LYS A 439 -23.53 -7.62 6.28
N THR A 440 -23.12 -8.64 7.04
CA THR A 440 -24.04 -9.70 7.52
C THR A 440 -24.88 -9.23 8.71
N GLN A 441 -24.39 -8.21 9.42
CA GLN A 441 -25.05 -7.54 10.53
C GLN A 441 -24.53 -6.11 10.68
N TYR A 442 -25.28 -5.26 11.38
CA TYR A 442 -24.96 -3.85 11.57
C TYR A 442 -23.52 -3.61 12.08
N ASN A 443 -23.04 -4.35 13.09
CA ASN A 443 -21.69 -4.19 13.64
C ASN A 443 -20.59 -4.98 12.88
N HIS A 444 -20.87 -5.55 11.71
CA HIS A 444 -19.86 -6.29 10.95
C HIS A 444 -18.79 -5.34 10.39
N ALA A 445 -17.53 -5.51 10.78
CA ALA A 445 -16.38 -4.73 10.31
C ALA A 445 -15.87 -5.18 8.91
N ASN A 446 -16.79 -5.35 7.97
CA ASN A 446 -16.51 -5.84 6.62
C ASN A 446 -15.51 -4.97 5.82
N GLY A 447 -15.38 -3.67 6.14
CA GLY A 447 -14.40 -2.79 5.51
C GLY A 447 -12.96 -3.17 5.87
N SER A 448 -12.73 -3.58 7.12
CA SER A 448 -11.40 -4.00 7.60
C SER A 448 -11.04 -5.41 7.15
N ASN A 449 -12.03 -6.20 6.76
CA ASN A 449 -11.89 -7.60 6.38
C ASN A 449 -11.92 -7.83 4.86
N GLN A 450 -11.79 -6.76 4.07
CA GLN A 450 -11.58 -6.90 2.62
C GLN A 450 -10.28 -7.64 2.34
N VAL A 451 -10.30 -8.54 1.35
CA VAL A 451 -9.06 -9.19 0.90
C VAL A 451 -8.39 -8.30 -0.12
N GLN A 452 -7.21 -7.78 0.24
CA GLN A 452 -6.33 -7.03 -0.66
C GLN A 452 -5.27 -7.97 -1.23
N TYR A 453 -4.70 -7.59 -2.38
CA TYR A 453 -3.67 -8.32 -3.09
C TYR A 453 -4.10 -9.76 -3.40
N LEU A 454 -5.36 -9.97 -3.79
CA LEU A 454 -5.89 -11.30 -4.03
C LEU A 454 -4.99 -12.07 -5.02
N LYS A 455 -4.56 -13.28 -4.68
CA LYS A 455 -3.74 -14.16 -5.54
C LYS A 455 -4.47 -15.46 -5.84
N GLU A 456 -5.04 -16.11 -4.83
CA GLU A 456 -5.71 -17.41 -4.98
C GLU A 456 -7.12 -17.40 -4.39
N VAL A 457 -8.05 -18.08 -5.05
CA VAL A 457 -9.40 -18.42 -4.59
C VAL A 457 -9.52 -19.94 -4.53
N ILE A 458 -9.67 -20.49 -3.33
CA ILE A 458 -9.73 -21.93 -3.07
C ILE A 458 -11.18 -22.32 -2.75
N VAL A 459 -11.75 -23.26 -3.51
CA VAL A 459 -13.16 -23.66 -3.44
C VAL A 459 -13.28 -25.12 -2.98
N GLY A 460 -13.71 -25.29 -1.73
CA GLY A 460 -13.82 -26.60 -1.08
C GLY A 460 -12.51 -27.07 -0.48
N ALA A 461 -12.21 -28.36 -0.65
CA ALA A 461 -10.92 -28.91 -0.22
C ALA A 461 -9.80 -28.32 -1.08
N ASP A 462 -8.71 -27.89 -0.44
CA ASP A 462 -7.53 -27.43 -1.16
C ASP A 462 -6.83 -28.63 -1.82
N VAL A 463 -6.89 -28.67 -3.15
CA VAL A 463 -6.29 -29.71 -3.99
C VAL A 463 -5.42 -29.02 -5.02
N LEU A 464 -4.13 -29.36 -5.01
CA LEU A 464 -3.10 -28.78 -5.88
C LEU A 464 -3.15 -29.45 -7.26
N TYR A 465 -4.17 -29.11 -8.05
CA TYR A 465 -4.40 -29.68 -9.37
C TYR A 465 -3.28 -29.42 -10.37
N ASN A 466 -2.46 -28.39 -10.14
CA ASN A 466 -1.28 -28.04 -10.91
C ASN A 466 -0.07 -28.98 -10.69
N THR A 467 -0.13 -29.92 -9.75
CA THR A 467 1.00 -30.82 -9.43
C THR A 467 0.70 -32.29 -9.77
N HIS A 468 1.73 -33.08 -10.04
CA HIS A 468 1.61 -34.54 -10.21
C HIS A 468 1.47 -35.25 -8.87
N GLN A 469 2.20 -34.82 -7.84
CA GLN A 469 2.25 -35.48 -6.54
C GLN A 469 0.93 -35.35 -5.76
N TYR A 470 0.25 -34.21 -5.88
CA TYR A 470 -0.90 -33.87 -5.03
C TYR A 470 -2.23 -33.79 -5.79
N THR A 471 -2.24 -33.90 -7.11
CA THR A 471 -3.48 -34.03 -7.90
C THR A 471 -4.19 -35.36 -7.61
N ASP A 472 -5.52 -35.34 -7.65
CA ASP A 472 -6.33 -36.56 -7.55
C ASP A 472 -6.60 -37.22 -8.92
N VAL A 473 -6.11 -36.62 -10.02
CA VAL A 473 -6.25 -37.13 -11.39
C VAL A 473 -5.27 -38.28 -11.62
N PRO A 474 -5.72 -39.56 -11.66
CA PRO A 474 -4.79 -40.70 -11.58
C PRO A 474 -3.80 -40.82 -12.74
N ALA A 475 -4.17 -40.31 -13.92
CA ALA A 475 -3.31 -40.34 -15.10
C ALA A 475 -2.14 -39.35 -14.99
N GLN A 476 -2.37 -38.17 -14.41
CA GLN A 476 -1.34 -37.18 -14.14
C GLN A 476 -0.49 -37.61 -12.95
N ALA A 477 -1.13 -38.09 -11.86
CA ALA A 477 -0.44 -38.56 -10.68
C ALA A 477 0.53 -39.73 -10.94
N ALA A 478 0.29 -40.53 -11.98
CA ALA A 478 1.20 -41.59 -12.39
C ALA A 478 2.58 -41.08 -12.87
N LEU A 479 2.70 -39.80 -13.21
CA LEU A 479 3.96 -39.18 -13.65
C LEU A 479 4.80 -38.63 -12.48
N ALA A 480 4.26 -38.60 -11.25
CA ALA A 480 4.99 -38.11 -10.08
C ALA A 480 6.28 -38.91 -9.78
N ASP A 481 6.31 -40.18 -10.18
CA ASP A 481 7.44 -41.10 -10.04
C ASP A 481 8.44 -41.05 -11.21
N GLU A 482 8.16 -40.28 -12.28
CA GLU A 482 9.12 -40.09 -13.38
C GLU A 482 10.38 -39.39 -12.87
N THR A 483 11.54 -39.75 -13.42
CA THR A 483 12.82 -39.34 -12.84
C THR A 483 13.57 -38.33 -13.70
N LEU A 484 14.08 -37.30 -13.04
CA LEU A 484 15.06 -36.34 -13.54
C LEU A 484 16.47 -36.79 -13.13
N SER A 485 17.35 -37.02 -14.09
CA SER A 485 18.76 -37.28 -13.84
C SER A 485 19.51 -35.98 -13.57
N LEU A 486 20.29 -35.95 -12.50
CA LEU A 486 21.02 -34.77 -12.04
C LEU A 486 22.50 -35.13 -11.89
N VAL A 487 23.34 -34.57 -12.75
CA VAL A 487 24.79 -34.81 -12.74
C VAL A 487 25.52 -33.49 -12.58
N VAL A 488 26.25 -33.34 -11.48
CA VAL A 488 27.19 -32.22 -11.31
C VAL A 488 28.60 -32.75 -11.44
N ARG A 489 29.33 -32.26 -12.43
CA ARG A 489 30.75 -32.55 -12.62
C ARG A 489 31.57 -31.42 -12.04
N GLY A 490 32.56 -31.80 -11.24
CA GLY A 490 33.57 -30.89 -10.74
C GLY A 490 34.53 -30.48 -11.84
N GLU A 491 35.43 -29.58 -11.48
CA GLU A 491 36.41 -28.95 -12.36
C GLU A 491 37.36 -29.95 -13.06
N ASP A 492 37.63 -31.10 -12.41
CA ASP A 492 38.45 -32.18 -12.93
C ASP A 492 37.66 -33.17 -13.82
N GLY A 493 36.38 -32.92 -14.04
CA GLY A 493 35.44 -33.76 -14.77
C GLY A 493 34.86 -34.92 -13.96
N ALA A 494 35.28 -35.11 -12.71
CA ALA A 494 34.73 -36.13 -11.82
C ALA A 494 33.30 -35.76 -11.37
N PRO A 495 32.39 -36.73 -11.18
CA PRO A 495 31.07 -36.45 -10.65
C PRO A 495 31.16 -36.04 -9.17
N LEU A 496 30.73 -34.83 -8.86
CA LEU A 496 30.46 -34.35 -7.48
C LEU A 496 29.07 -34.81 -7.03
N MET A 497 28.12 -34.83 -7.96
CA MET A 497 26.78 -35.37 -7.78
C MET A 497 26.40 -36.20 -9.00
N ASP A 498 25.78 -37.35 -8.74
CA ASP A 498 25.18 -38.22 -9.75
C ASP A 498 23.98 -38.88 -9.06
N THR A 499 22.83 -38.23 -9.19
CA THR A 499 21.59 -38.59 -8.48
C THR A 499 20.39 -38.49 -9.41
N THR A 500 19.25 -38.93 -8.91
CA THR A 500 17.96 -38.79 -9.58
C THR A 500 16.96 -38.20 -8.58
N MET A 501 16.12 -37.28 -9.05
CA MET A 501 14.94 -36.81 -8.32
C MET A 501 13.69 -37.24 -9.08
N THR A 502 12.61 -37.54 -8.38
CA THR A 502 11.31 -37.73 -9.02
C THR A 502 10.64 -36.38 -9.29
N VAL A 503 9.68 -36.33 -10.22
CA VAL A 503 8.86 -35.13 -10.46
C VAL A 503 8.20 -34.65 -9.17
N GLY A 504 7.62 -35.56 -8.39
CA GLY A 504 7.01 -35.21 -7.10
C GLY A 504 8.01 -34.61 -6.10
N GLN A 505 9.28 -35.03 -6.13
CA GLN A 505 10.32 -34.41 -5.29
C GLN A 505 10.71 -33.01 -5.76
N VAL A 506 10.56 -32.68 -7.05
CA VAL A 506 10.72 -31.31 -7.55
C VAL A 506 9.56 -30.44 -7.07
N GLU A 507 8.34 -30.95 -7.12
CA GLU A 507 7.14 -30.25 -6.63
C GLU A 507 7.17 -30.01 -5.11
N ASP A 508 7.72 -30.96 -4.36
CA ASP A 508 7.90 -30.86 -2.91
C ASP A 508 8.81 -29.69 -2.48
N VAL A 509 9.60 -29.12 -3.39
CA VAL A 509 10.38 -27.89 -3.12
C VAL A 509 9.46 -26.70 -2.81
N ILE A 510 8.28 -26.66 -3.43
CA ILE A 510 7.28 -25.59 -3.26
C ILE A 510 6.16 -26.04 -2.32
N TYR A 511 5.68 -27.28 -2.52
CA TYR A 511 4.43 -27.78 -1.94
C TYR A 511 4.62 -28.84 -0.85
N GLY A 512 5.87 -29.17 -0.50
CA GLY A 512 6.16 -30.13 0.55
C GLY A 512 5.60 -29.68 1.90
N ALA A 513 5.12 -30.63 2.70
CA ALA A 513 4.47 -30.34 3.98
C ALA A 513 5.34 -29.56 5.00
N ASP A 514 6.67 -29.63 4.86
CA ASP A 514 7.64 -28.93 5.72
C ASP A 514 8.12 -27.58 5.13
N VAL A 515 7.61 -27.17 3.96
CA VAL A 515 8.00 -25.90 3.31
C VAL A 515 7.21 -24.74 3.92
N GLY A 516 7.92 -23.83 4.59
CA GLY A 516 7.32 -22.60 5.13
C GLY A 516 7.04 -21.54 4.05
N THR A 517 6.15 -20.59 4.34
CA THR A 517 5.72 -19.53 3.40
C THR A 517 6.88 -18.77 2.75
N GLN A 518 7.93 -18.42 3.50
CA GLN A 518 9.09 -17.71 2.94
C GLN A 518 9.90 -18.56 1.96
N ALA A 519 10.12 -19.85 2.29
CA ALA A 519 10.81 -20.77 1.39
C ALA A 519 10.00 -21.00 0.11
N ARG A 520 8.67 -21.15 0.24
CA ARG A 520 7.76 -21.21 -0.90
C ARG A 520 7.87 -19.97 -1.78
N ARG A 521 7.83 -18.76 -1.20
CA ARG A 521 7.98 -17.51 -1.98
C ARG A 521 9.32 -17.39 -2.70
N ALA A 522 10.39 -17.92 -2.13
CA ALA A 522 11.72 -17.90 -2.77
C ALA A 522 11.83 -18.92 -3.92
N ALA A 523 11.04 -20.00 -3.87
CA ALA A 523 11.10 -21.10 -4.82
C ALA A 523 10.07 -21.00 -5.96
N GLU A 524 8.83 -20.58 -5.65
CA GLU A 524 7.69 -20.62 -6.54
C GLU A 524 7.77 -19.53 -7.61
N VAL A 525 7.64 -19.92 -8.87
CA VAL A 525 7.44 -19.00 -9.98
C VAL A 525 6.22 -19.45 -10.77
N LYS A 526 5.25 -18.55 -10.94
CA LYS A 526 4.08 -18.69 -11.81
C LYS A 526 3.95 -17.44 -12.67
N ASP A 527 4.23 -17.55 -13.97
CA ASP A 527 4.17 -16.40 -14.90
C ASP A 527 4.02 -16.85 -16.36
N PHE A 528 3.85 -15.89 -17.27
CA PHE A 528 3.75 -16.06 -18.71
C PHE A 528 5.13 -16.22 -19.37
N TYR A 529 5.35 -17.39 -19.99
CA TYR A 529 6.56 -17.66 -20.75
C TYR A 529 6.27 -17.80 -22.24
N GLN A 530 7.16 -17.20 -23.04
CA GLN A 530 7.17 -17.38 -24.50
C GLN A 530 7.94 -18.64 -24.86
N VAL A 531 7.24 -19.62 -25.44
CA VAL A 531 7.81 -20.89 -25.89
C VAL A 531 7.74 -20.96 -27.42
N PRO A 532 8.83 -21.35 -28.12
CA PRO A 532 8.83 -21.42 -29.57
C PRO A 532 7.98 -22.60 -30.05
N ALA A 533 6.99 -22.33 -30.91
CA ALA A 533 6.10 -23.33 -31.50
C ALA A 533 5.81 -23.02 -32.98
N ASP A 534 6.11 -23.97 -33.88
CA ASP A 534 5.80 -23.89 -35.33
C ASP A 534 6.22 -22.58 -36.05
N GLY A 535 7.31 -21.95 -35.61
CA GLY A 535 7.83 -20.70 -36.21
C GLY A 535 7.14 -19.43 -35.69
N ALA A 536 6.32 -19.55 -34.64
CA ALA A 536 5.78 -18.48 -33.83
C ALA A 536 6.17 -18.67 -32.35
N TRP A 537 5.77 -17.72 -31.51
CA TRP A 537 5.87 -17.83 -30.05
C TRP A 537 4.48 -18.08 -29.49
N GLN A 538 4.36 -19.08 -28.63
CA GLN A 538 3.18 -19.29 -27.79
C GLN A 538 3.43 -18.69 -26.42
N ASN A 539 2.40 -18.07 -25.86
CA ASN A 539 2.46 -17.45 -24.56
C ASN A 539 1.47 -18.15 -23.63
N ASP A 540 2.00 -18.90 -22.67
CA ASP A 540 1.22 -19.69 -21.71
C ASP A 540 1.71 -19.40 -20.30
N ILE A 541 0.86 -19.65 -19.30
CA ILE A 541 1.24 -19.60 -17.90
C ILE A 541 1.95 -20.90 -17.56
N TYR A 542 3.17 -20.81 -17.03
CA TYR A 542 3.89 -21.95 -16.49
C TYR A 542 4.14 -21.74 -15.02
N GLU A 543 4.13 -22.86 -14.28
CA GLU A 543 4.47 -22.90 -12.88
C GLU A 543 5.57 -23.92 -12.62
N GLY A 544 6.53 -23.52 -11.79
CA GLY A 544 7.70 -24.32 -11.48
C GLY A 544 8.56 -23.74 -10.37
N VAL A 545 9.71 -24.38 -10.21
CA VAL A 545 10.76 -23.93 -9.29
C VAL A 545 11.69 -22.97 -10.03
N ASP A 546 12.01 -21.84 -9.41
CA ASP A 546 13.12 -20.97 -9.83
C ASP A 546 14.41 -21.80 -9.97
N LEU A 547 15.05 -21.77 -11.14
CA LEU A 547 16.25 -22.59 -11.40
C LEU A 547 17.46 -22.18 -10.57
N ALA A 548 17.59 -20.90 -10.20
CA ALA A 548 18.64 -20.46 -9.29
C ALA A 548 18.43 -21.07 -7.90
N HIS A 549 17.21 -20.97 -7.37
CA HIS A 549 16.87 -21.59 -6.08
C HIS A 549 17.07 -23.11 -6.11
N PHE A 550 16.58 -23.78 -7.16
CA PHE A 550 16.71 -25.22 -7.31
C PHE A 550 18.19 -25.67 -7.34
N LEU A 551 19.03 -25.01 -8.12
CA LEU A 551 20.43 -25.41 -8.27
C LEU A 551 21.27 -25.05 -7.04
N LEU A 552 21.08 -23.86 -6.48
CA LEU A 552 21.95 -23.35 -5.41
C LEU A 552 21.50 -23.83 -4.03
N ASP A 553 20.20 -23.78 -3.73
CA ASP A 553 19.69 -24.04 -2.39
C ASP A 553 19.23 -25.49 -2.21
N VAL A 554 18.59 -26.07 -3.23
CA VAL A 554 18.09 -27.47 -3.17
C VAL A 554 19.20 -28.47 -3.47
N LEU A 555 19.92 -28.31 -4.60
CA LEU A 555 21.01 -29.23 -4.96
C LEU A 555 22.34 -28.90 -4.28
N GLY A 556 22.50 -27.72 -3.69
CA GLY A 556 23.72 -27.31 -3.03
C GLY A 556 24.90 -27.15 -3.98
N LEU A 557 24.66 -26.63 -5.19
CA LEU A 557 25.71 -26.46 -6.18
C LEU A 557 26.86 -25.60 -5.60
N PRO A 558 28.12 -26.09 -5.60
CA PRO A 558 29.21 -25.41 -4.90
C PRO A 558 29.73 -24.18 -5.63
N GLY A 559 29.22 -23.86 -6.84
CA GLY A 559 29.75 -22.83 -7.72
C GLY A 559 28.77 -22.36 -8.79
N THR A 560 28.87 -21.10 -9.19
CA THR A 560 28.07 -20.51 -10.28
C THR A 560 28.81 -20.45 -11.62
N ASN A 561 30.01 -21.06 -11.69
CA ASN A 561 30.88 -20.98 -12.84
C ASN A 561 30.86 -22.28 -13.64
N GLY A 562 30.54 -22.18 -14.92
CA GLY A 562 30.53 -23.31 -15.83
C GLY A 562 29.32 -23.29 -16.74
N THR A 563 29.03 -24.46 -17.29
CA THR A 563 27.92 -24.66 -18.23
C THR A 563 26.93 -25.64 -17.64
N ILE A 564 25.65 -25.38 -17.87
CA ILE A 564 24.57 -26.30 -17.58
C ILE A 564 23.92 -26.72 -18.89
N THR A 565 23.68 -28.02 -19.02
CA THR A 565 23.02 -28.62 -20.16
C THR A 565 21.74 -29.29 -19.69
N PHE A 566 20.63 -28.89 -20.27
CA PHE A 566 19.32 -29.49 -20.09
C PHE A 566 19.05 -30.44 -21.25
N GLU A 567 18.69 -31.67 -20.96
CA GLU A 567 18.41 -32.73 -21.93
C GLU A 567 16.94 -33.12 -21.85
N GLY A 568 16.23 -32.99 -22.97
CA GLY A 568 14.86 -33.44 -23.13
C GLY A 568 14.70 -34.45 -24.26
N ALA A 569 13.49 -34.96 -24.43
CA ALA A 569 13.20 -35.99 -25.44
C ALA A 569 13.47 -35.52 -26.89
N GLU A 570 13.27 -34.23 -27.17
CA GLU A 570 13.31 -33.66 -28.52
C GLU A 570 14.48 -32.69 -28.76
N GLY A 571 15.31 -32.42 -27.75
CA GLY A 571 16.39 -31.46 -27.86
C GLY A 571 17.19 -31.29 -26.58
N SER A 572 18.19 -30.41 -26.66
CA SER A 572 19.01 -30.03 -25.53
C SER A 572 19.43 -28.57 -25.67
N VAL A 573 19.52 -27.87 -24.54
CA VAL A 573 20.02 -26.50 -24.46
C VAL A 573 21.20 -26.47 -23.50
N SER A 574 22.27 -25.78 -23.88
CA SER A 574 23.43 -25.56 -23.03
C SER A 574 23.67 -24.07 -22.87
N VAL A 575 23.73 -23.59 -21.63
CA VAL A 575 23.91 -22.18 -21.28
C VAL A 575 24.96 -22.05 -20.19
N ASN A 576 25.55 -20.86 -20.07
CA ASN A 576 26.42 -20.54 -18.93
C ASN A 576 25.56 -20.33 -17.68
N LEU A 577 26.03 -20.81 -16.53
CA LEU A 577 25.33 -20.67 -15.25
C LEU A 577 25.12 -19.20 -14.85
N ASP A 578 26.11 -18.33 -15.11
CA ASP A 578 26.04 -16.89 -14.79
C ASP A 578 24.93 -16.16 -15.56
N THR A 579 24.64 -16.62 -16.76
CA THR A 579 23.61 -16.09 -17.65
C THR A 579 22.25 -16.68 -17.29
N LEU A 580 22.21 -17.96 -16.88
CA LEU A 580 20.99 -18.60 -16.39
C LEU A 580 20.45 -17.92 -15.13
N PHE A 581 21.27 -17.32 -14.28
CA PHE A 581 20.79 -16.67 -13.07
C PHE A 581 20.38 -15.20 -13.27
N GLN A 582 20.27 -14.74 -14.52
CA GLN A 582 19.79 -13.40 -14.84
C GLN A 582 18.29 -13.42 -15.14
N SER A 583 17.58 -12.39 -14.67
CA SER A 583 16.19 -12.18 -15.05
C SER A 583 16.07 -11.79 -16.54
N GLY A 584 14.98 -12.22 -17.17
CA GLY A 584 14.66 -11.93 -18.55
C GLY A 584 13.29 -11.27 -18.74
N TYR A 585 12.80 -11.36 -19.97
CA TYR A 585 11.65 -10.63 -20.47
C TYR A 585 10.64 -11.55 -21.16
N ASN A 586 9.37 -11.17 -21.07
CA ASN A 586 8.34 -11.56 -22.02
C ASN A 586 8.14 -10.38 -22.98
N THR A 587 8.59 -10.56 -24.21
CA THR A 587 8.65 -9.49 -25.21
C THR A 587 7.29 -9.09 -25.77
N GLU A 588 6.31 -9.99 -25.75
CA GLU A 588 4.96 -9.72 -26.26
C GLU A 588 4.12 -8.95 -25.24
N LEU A 589 4.21 -9.34 -23.96
CA LEU A 589 3.51 -8.66 -22.87
C LEU A 589 4.28 -7.47 -22.28
N GLY A 590 5.55 -7.29 -22.67
CA GLY A 590 6.43 -6.26 -22.10
C GLY A 590 6.70 -6.48 -20.60
N ARG A 591 6.74 -7.74 -20.14
CA ARG A 591 7.05 -8.08 -18.75
C ARG A 591 8.56 -8.20 -18.57
N GLU A 592 9.04 -7.71 -17.45
CA GLU A 592 10.46 -7.75 -17.05
C GLU A 592 10.60 -8.57 -15.76
N GLY A 593 11.83 -8.97 -15.43
CA GLY A 593 12.10 -9.63 -14.14
C GLY A 593 11.79 -11.13 -14.11
N LEU A 594 11.51 -11.77 -15.25
CA LEU A 594 11.19 -13.20 -15.31
C LEU A 594 12.41 -14.06 -14.97
N ALA A 595 12.27 -15.00 -14.05
CA ALA A 595 13.32 -15.97 -13.73
C ALA A 595 13.29 -17.15 -14.72
N PRO A 596 14.42 -17.84 -14.96
CA PRO A 596 14.35 -19.16 -15.59
C PRO A 596 13.78 -20.20 -14.63
N ILE A 597 12.95 -21.12 -15.16
CA ILE A 597 12.20 -22.06 -14.34
C ILE A 597 12.36 -23.51 -14.79
N LEU A 598 12.27 -24.42 -13.80
CA LEU A 598 11.97 -25.83 -14.00
C LEU A 598 10.46 -26.01 -13.79
N ALA A 599 9.71 -25.91 -14.88
CA ALA A 599 8.25 -25.99 -14.90
C ALA A 599 7.77 -27.44 -14.76
N PHE A 600 6.71 -27.63 -13.97
CA PHE A 600 5.96 -28.89 -13.87
C PHE A 600 4.47 -28.70 -14.19
N ALA A 601 3.98 -27.46 -14.25
CA ALA A 601 2.60 -27.15 -14.63
C ALA A 601 2.53 -26.15 -15.78
N LYS A 602 1.45 -26.24 -16.55
CA LYS A 602 1.09 -25.31 -17.62
C LYS A 602 -0.40 -25.04 -17.55
N ASN A 603 -0.79 -23.77 -17.52
CA ASN A 603 -2.17 -23.27 -17.46
C ASN A 603 -3.01 -24.02 -16.38
N GLY A 604 -2.48 -24.09 -15.16
CA GLY A 604 -3.15 -24.71 -14.00
C GLY A 604 -3.18 -26.25 -14.00
N SER A 605 -2.57 -26.95 -14.97
CA SER A 605 -2.56 -28.42 -15.01
C SER A 605 -1.13 -28.99 -15.03
N PRO A 606 -0.90 -30.20 -14.46
CA PRO A 606 0.41 -30.84 -14.45
C PRO A 606 0.77 -31.21 -15.89
N MET A 607 2.01 -30.95 -16.31
CA MET A 607 2.41 -31.15 -17.69
C MET A 607 2.49 -32.64 -18.04
N VAL A 608 2.10 -33.03 -19.25
CA VAL A 608 2.22 -34.41 -19.75
C VAL A 608 3.13 -34.47 -20.99
N PRO A 609 3.69 -35.64 -21.34
CA PRO A 609 4.68 -35.71 -22.43
C PRO A 609 4.26 -35.15 -23.79
N GLY A 610 2.97 -35.29 -24.13
CA GLY A 610 2.42 -34.87 -25.41
C GLY A 610 0.90 -34.96 -25.45
N ALA A 611 0.26 -34.36 -26.46
CA ALA A 611 -1.19 -34.32 -26.63
C ALA A 611 -1.90 -35.69 -26.71
N ASP A 612 -1.18 -36.77 -27.06
CA ASP A 612 -1.70 -38.14 -27.09
C ASP A 612 -1.58 -38.88 -25.74
N SER A 613 -1.05 -38.21 -24.70
CA SER A 613 -0.76 -38.83 -23.40
C SER A 613 -2.02 -38.98 -22.54
N ALA A 614 -2.05 -40.03 -21.72
CA ALA A 614 -3.04 -40.12 -20.66
C ALA A 614 -2.83 -38.97 -19.66
N GLY A 615 -3.88 -38.20 -19.37
CA GLY A 615 -3.80 -37.00 -18.52
C GLY A 615 -3.63 -35.68 -19.28
N TYR A 616 -3.53 -35.71 -20.62
CA TYR A 616 -3.61 -34.50 -21.43
C TYR A 616 -4.99 -33.85 -21.31
N VAL A 617 -5.00 -32.54 -21.14
CA VAL A 617 -6.19 -31.69 -21.09
C VAL A 617 -6.00 -30.60 -22.14
N ASP A 618 -6.84 -30.63 -23.17
CA ASP A 618 -6.84 -29.59 -24.22
C ASP A 618 -7.50 -28.32 -23.70
N GLU A 619 -8.70 -28.48 -23.15
CA GLU A 619 -9.51 -27.42 -22.58
C GLU A 619 -10.39 -27.93 -21.43
N ILE A 620 -10.77 -27.03 -20.53
CA ILE A 620 -11.78 -27.25 -19.48
C ILE A 620 -13.07 -26.57 -19.92
N ALA A 621 -14.19 -27.28 -19.88
CA ALA A 621 -15.49 -26.70 -20.21
C ALA A 621 -15.90 -25.67 -19.15
N LEU A 622 -16.36 -24.51 -19.61
CA LEU A 622 -16.93 -23.45 -18.78
C LEU A 622 -18.44 -23.39 -18.98
N ASN A 623 -19.14 -22.76 -18.04
CA ASN A 623 -20.60 -22.61 -18.04
C ASN A 623 -20.98 -21.14 -18.32
N PRO A 624 -20.88 -20.66 -19.57
CA PRO A 624 -21.20 -19.28 -19.90
C PRO A 624 -22.65 -18.95 -19.54
N MET A 625 -22.83 -17.82 -18.86
CA MET A 625 -24.12 -17.21 -18.54
C MET A 625 -24.61 -16.30 -19.66
N LEU A 626 -23.68 -15.71 -20.42
CA LEU A 626 -23.96 -14.89 -21.60
C LEU A 626 -23.41 -15.54 -22.88
N GLU A 627 -24.05 -15.28 -24.03
CA GLU A 627 -23.56 -15.79 -25.33
C GLU A 627 -22.20 -15.21 -25.74
N THR A 628 -21.79 -14.09 -25.13
CA THR A 628 -20.51 -13.42 -25.38
C THR A 628 -19.34 -14.01 -24.59
N GLU A 629 -19.61 -14.80 -23.55
CA GLU A 629 -18.58 -15.39 -22.69
C GLU A 629 -17.96 -16.63 -23.35
N THR A 630 -16.68 -16.87 -23.07
CA THR A 630 -15.98 -18.06 -23.56
C THR A 630 -16.53 -19.33 -22.91
N ALA A 631 -16.76 -20.37 -23.71
CA ALA A 631 -17.32 -21.64 -23.24
C ALA A 631 -16.25 -22.68 -22.82
N ALA A 632 -14.97 -22.34 -22.93
CA ALA A 632 -13.86 -23.22 -22.59
C ALA A 632 -12.63 -22.42 -22.14
N TYR A 633 -11.89 -22.96 -21.17
CA TYR A 633 -10.58 -22.50 -20.73
C TYR A 633 -9.51 -23.36 -21.39
N THR A 634 -8.61 -22.75 -22.16
CA THR A 634 -7.51 -23.46 -22.83
C THR A 634 -6.46 -23.90 -21.82
N VAL A 635 -6.10 -25.18 -21.86
CA VAL A 635 -5.08 -25.76 -20.97
C VAL A 635 -3.83 -26.16 -21.77
N GLN A 636 -3.97 -27.10 -22.70
CA GLN A 636 -2.89 -27.61 -23.55
C GLN A 636 -1.62 -27.95 -22.76
N ASN A 637 -1.75 -28.80 -21.75
CA ASN A 637 -0.69 -29.13 -20.78
C ASN A 637 0.40 -30.08 -21.32
N ASP A 638 0.71 -30.08 -22.62
CA ASP A 638 1.77 -30.93 -23.17
C ASP A 638 3.19 -30.34 -22.98
N GLY A 639 4.21 -31.16 -23.22
CA GLY A 639 5.63 -30.80 -23.09
C GLY A 639 6.30 -31.19 -21.77
N GLY A 640 5.64 -32.00 -20.93
CA GLY A 640 6.07 -32.40 -19.58
C GLY A 640 6.65 -33.81 -19.44
N PRO A 641 6.71 -34.38 -18.22
CA PRO A 641 6.22 -33.82 -16.95
C PRO A 641 7.05 -32.65 -16.40
N LEU A 642 8.26 -32.44 -16.93
CA LEU A 642 9.10 -31.29 -16.63
C LEU A 642 9.52 -30.56 -17.90
N ALA A 643 9.60 -29.24 -17.84
CA ALA A 643 10.16 -28.39 -18.87
C ALA A 643 11.12 -27.36 -18.26
N VAL A 644 12.17 -26.99 -19.00
CA VAL A 644 13.03 -25.86 -18.65
C VAL A 644 12.71 -24.71 -19.57
N LEU A 645 12.36 -23.57 -18.98
CA LEU A 645 12.04 -22.33 -19.70
C LEU A 645 13.02 -21.24 -19.28
N ILE A 646 13.67 -20.65 -20.28
CA ILE A 646 14.60 -19.54 -20.12
C ILE A 646 13.98 -18.35 -20.87
N PRO A 647 13.58 -17.28 -20.16
CA PRO A 647 12.96 -16.10 -20.76
C PRO A 647 13.94 -15.37 -21.69
N SER A 648 13.41 -14.43 -22.46
CA SER A 648 14.22 -13.68 -23.41
C SER A 648 15.20 -12.76 -22.69
N SER A 649 16.42 -12.62 -23.19
CA SER A 649 17.39 -11.64 -22.70
C SER A 649 17.30 -10.29 -23.44
N ASP A 650 16.48 -10.20 -24.49
CA ASP A 650 16.27 -8.99 -25.30
C ASP A 650 14.80 -8.56 -25.18
N PRO A 651 14.49 -7.38 -24.62
CA PRO A 651 13.11 -6.92 -24.43
C PRO A 651 12.37 -6.65 -25.74
N ALA A 652 13.07 -6.50 -26.87
CA ALA A 652 12.48 -6.12 -28.15
C ALA A 652 12.41 -7.28 -29.16
N ASN A 653 13.33 -8.25 -29.10
CA ASN A 653 13.36 -9.39 -30.03
C ASN A 653 13.44 -10.70 -29.25
N CYS A 654 12.31 -11.42 -29.19
CA CYS A 654 12.25 -12.67 -28.43
C CYS A 654 13.35 -13.66 -28.87
N ASN A 655 14.16 -14.06 -27.89
CA ASN A 655 15.19 -15.10 -27.99
C ASN A 655 15.08 -16.13 -26.85
N ALA A 656 13.88 -16.28 -26.29
CA ALA A 656 13.60 -17.24 -25.22
C ALA A 656 13.94 -18.68 -25.68
N GLN A 657 14.31 -19.53 -24.72
CA GLN A 657 14.69 -20.92 -24.98
C GLN A 657 13.85 -21.84 -24.12
N ALA A 658 13.49 -23.00 -24.66
CA ALA A 658 12.76 -24.02 -23.94
C ALA A 658 13.31 -25.41 -24.25
N VAL A 659 13.34 -26.27 -23.24
CA VAL A 659 13.55 -27.71 -23.39
C VAL A 659 12.34 -28.39 -22.77
N LEU A 660 11.54 -29.07 -23.59
CA LEU A 660 10.37 -29.82 -23.17
C LEU A 660 10.74 -31.27 -22.86
N ASN A 661 9.92 -31.96 -22.07
CA ASN A 661 10.12 -33.36 -21.68
C ASN A 661 11.53 -33.59 -21.09
N VAL A 662 11.92 -32.77 -20.12
CA VAL A 662 13.28 -32.78 -19.54
C VAL A 662 13.49 -34.06 -18.74
N THR A 663 14.59 -34.74 -19.01
CA THR A 663 14.98 -36.00 -18.35
C THR A 663 16.37 -35.92 -17.71
N GLY A 664 17.17 -34.90 -18.07
CA GLY A 664 18.52 -34.75 -17.55
C GLY A 664 18.95 -33.29 -17.38
N ILE A 665 19.65 -33.02 -16.29
CA ILE A 665 20.39 -31.79 -16.04
C ILE A 665 21.84 -32.18 -15.77
N THR A 666 22.75 -31.71 -16.61
CA THR A 666 24.18 -31.88 -16.41
C THR A 666 24.84 -30.53 -16.20
N VAL A 667 25.41 -30.32 -15.02
CA VAL A 667 26.24 -29.15 -14.71
C VAL A 667 27.71 -29.56 -14.84
N ALA A 668 28.46 -28.79 -15.62
CA ALA A 668 29.91 -28.90 -15.70
C ALA A 668 30.53 -27.64 -15.11
N LEU A 669 31.01 -27.75 -13.87
CA LEU A 669 31.72 -26.67 -13.22
C LEU A 669 33.10 -26.49 -13.84
N ILE A 670 33.52 -25.24 -13.96
CA ILE A 670 34.88 -24.89 -14.38
C ILE A 670 35.60 -24.20 -13.22
N PRO A 671 36.94 -24.36 -13.12
CA PRO A 671 37.73 -23.63 -12.15
C PRO A 671 37.43 -22.14 -12.15
N ASP A 672 37.19 -21.59 -10.97
CA ASP A 672 37.17 -20.14 -10.79
C ASP A 672 38.58 -19.62 -11.06
N ALA A 673 38.77 -18.93 -12.19
CA ALA A 673 40.07 -18.39 -12.59
C ALA A 673 40.63 -17.37 -11.59
N TYR A 674 39.76 -16.79 -10.76
CA TYR A 674 40.12 -15.85 -9.70
C TYR A 674 40.53 -16.56 -8.40
N ALA A 675 40.27 -17.87 -8.25
CA ALA A 675 40.49 -18.58 -7.00
C ALA A 675 41.94 -19.07 -6.82
N HIS A 676 42.40 -19.12 -5.58
CA HIS A 676 43.74 -19.53 -5.17
C HIS A 676 43.89 -21.06 -5.14
N ILE A 677 43.52 -21.74 -6.22
CA ILE A 677 43.46 -23.20 -6.29
C ILE A 677 44.63 -23.84 -7.05
N THR A 678 45.36 -23.07 -7.85
CA THR A 678 46.51 -23.56 -8.64
C THR A 678 47.81 -22.87 -8.27
N GLU A 679 48.95 -23.57 -8.40
CA GLU A 679 50.27 -22.98 -8.17
C GLU A 679 50.58 -21.88 -9.21
N PRO A 680 51.14 -20.73 -8.81
CA PRO A 680 51.70 -20.42 -7.48
C PRO A 680 50.69 -19.86 -6.46
N TYR A 681 49.44 -19.60 -6.86
CA TYR A 681 48.43 -18.94 -6.04
C TYR A 681 47.96 -19.80 -4.85
N SER A 682 47.96 -21.12 -4.98
CA SER A 682 47.57 -22.07 -3.91
C SER A 682 48.37 -21.94 -2.62
N ALA A 683 49.56 -21.33 -2.66
CA ALA A 683 50.32 -20.98 -1.46
C ALA A 683 49.62 -19.95 -0.56
N LEU A 684 48.67 -19.17 -1.10
CA LEU A 684 47.93 -18.12 -0.41
C LEU A 684 46.51 -18.55 0.02
N ALA A 685 46.02 -19.71 -0.40
CA ALA A 685 44.66 -20.19 -0.08
C ALA A 685 44.36 -20.27 1.44
N ASN A 686 45.40 -20.54 2.25
CA ASN A 686 45.30 -20.62 3.71
C ASN A 686 45.59 -19.29 4.42
N ALA A 687 45.84 -18.20 3.68
CA ALA A 687 45.80 -16.87 4.27
C ALA A 687 44.38 -16.60 4.79
N ALA A 688 44.24 -15.83 5.86
CA ALA A 688 42.98 -15.70 6.55
C ALA A 688 42.69 -14.27 6.97
N VAL A 689 41.39 -13.96 7.04
CA VAL A 689 40.83 -12.76 7.62
C VAL A 689 40.01 -13.12 8.85
N ARG A 690 40.25 -12.42 9.95
CA ARG A 690 39.45 -12.54 11.18
C ARG A 690 38.37 -11.46 11.19
N VAL A 691 37.10 -11.85 11.27
CA VAL A 691 35.94 -10.96 11.44
C VAL A 691 35.46 -11.08 12.89
N TYR A 692 35.49 -9.98 13.64
CA TYR A 692 35.25 -9.98 15.09
C TYR A 692 34.78 -8.60 15.58
N GLY A 693 34.48 -8.49 16.87
CA GLY A 693 34.21 -7.22 17.54
C GLY A 693 32.92 -7.27 18.36
N GLU A 694 32.66 -6.21 19.12
CA GLU A 694 31.50 -6.15 20.03
C GLU A 694 30.18 -5.93 19.30
N GLY A 695 30.20 -5.45 18.04
CA GLY A 695 29.02 -5.29 17.19
C GLY A 695 28.53 -6.58 16.54
N LEU A 696 29.12 -7.73 16.90
CA LEU A 696 28.78 -9.05 16.36
C LEU A 696 28.49 -10.03 17.51
N ASP A 697 27.61 -11.00 17.27
CA ASP A 697 27.28 -12.09 18.19
C ASP A 697 28.45 -13.05 18.46
N GLY A 698 29.51 -12.99 17.63
CA GLY A 698 30.68 -13.83 17.75
C GLY A 698 31.88 -13.36 16.94
N GLU A 699 32.89 -14.24 16.83
CA GLU A 699 34.00 -14.06 15.89
C GLU A 699 34.10 -15.25 14.95
N LYS A 700 34.58 -15.00 13.73
CA LYS A 700 34.86 -16.03 12.75
C LYS A 700 36.13 -15.69 11.97
N THR A 701 36.94 -16.70 11.69
CA THR A 701 38.11 -16.57 10.83
C THR A 701 37.83 -17.31 9.54
N TYR A 702 37.96 -16.63 8.41
CA TYR A 702 37.80 -17.19 7.09
C TYR A 702 39.16 -17.25 6.42
N THR A 703 39.53 -18.42 5.88
CA THR A 703 40.61 -18.50 4.92
C THR A 703 40.18 -17.93 3.57
N VAL A 704 41.14 -17.59 2.71
CA VAL A 704 40.85 -17.20 1.32
C VAL A 704 40.05 -18.30 0.63
N GLY A 705 40.42 -19.56 0.85
CA GLY A 705 39.65 -20.72 0.35
C GLY A 705 38.22 -20.79 0.90
N ASP A 706 37.98 -20.39 2.15
CA ASP A 706 36.62 -20.35 2.71
C ASP A 706 35.76 -19.28 2.01
N ILE A 707 36.33 -18.09 1.74
CA ILE A 707 35.64 -17.01 1.01
C ILE A 707 35.37 -17.44 -0.43
N GLU A 708 36.36 -18.03 -1.10
CA GLU A 708 36.23 -18.57 -2.44
C GLU A 708 35.18 -19.69 -2.51
N ALA A 709 34.96 -20.44 -1.43
CA ALA A 709 33.92 -21.46 -1.38
C ALA A 709 32.50 -20.89 -1.23
N MET A 710 32.32 -19.61 -0.89
CA MET A 710 31.00 -18.96 -0.75
C MET A 710 30.41 -18.54 -2.10
N GLN A 711 30.48 -19.39 -3.12
CA GLN A 711 30.20 -19.01 -4.51
C GLN A 711 28.78 -18.45 -4.73
N THR A 712 27.79 -18.78 -3.89
CA THR A 712 26.43 -18.20 -3.96
C THR A 712 26.38 -16.72 -3.60
N LYS A 713 27.35 -16.24 -2.80
CA LYS A 713 27.49 -14.83 -2.37
C LYS A 713 28.53 -14.05 -3.17
N VAL A 714 29.33 -14.75 -3.99
CA VAL A 714 30.40 -14.12 -4.78
C VAL A 714 29.81 -13.47 -6.03
N LYS A 715 30.25 -12.24 -6.33
CA LYS A 715 29.98 -11.58 -7.62
C LYS A 715 31.27 -11.08 -8.26
N THR A 716 31.23 -10.93 -9.57
CA THR A 716 32.23 -10.19 -10.34
C THR A 716 31.63 -8.84 -10.70
N LEU A 717 32.24 -7.75 -10.24
CA LEU A 717 31.77 -6.39 -10.45
C LEU A 717 32.90 -5.50 -10.99
N ASP A 718 32.52 -4.46 -11.73
CA ASP A 718 33.44 -3.49 -12.32
C ASP A 718 33.37 -2.18 -11.53
N TYR A 719 34.46 -1.81 -10.86
CA TYR A 719 34.57 -0.63 -10.01
C TYR A 719 35.26 0.53 -10.72
N SER A 720 34.68 1.72 -10.61
CA SER A 720 35.41 2.96 -10.89
C SER A 720 36.28 3.34 -9.68
N VAL A 721 37.58 3.44 -9.88
CA VAL A 721 38.58 3.74 -8.85
C VAL A 721 39.31 5.03 -9.21
N LEU A 722 39.03 6.09 -8.46
CA LEU A 722 39.64 7.41 -8.59
C LEU A 722 40.79 7.56 -7.61
N ASP A 723 41.98 7.85 -8.12
CA ASP A 723 43.17 8.15 -7.32
C ASP A 723 43.25 9.61 -6.86
N SER A 724 44.13 9.90 -5.89
CA SER A 724 44.33 11.26 -5.37
C SER A 724 44.96 12.23 -6.38
N ALA A 725 45.42 11.76 -7.54
CA ALA A 725 45.95 12.58 -8.62
C ALA A 725 44.88 12.92 -9.68
N GLY A 726 43.65 12.43 -9.52
CA GLY A 726 42.53 12.68 -10.42
C GLY A 726 42.42 11.68 -11.58
N ASN A 727 43.12 10.55 -11.52
CA ASN A 727 43.00 9.50 -12.53
C ASN A 727 41.96 8.47 -12.10
N THR A 728 40.92 8.30 -12.90
CA THR A 728 39.94 7.21 -12.73
C THR A 728 40.32 6.05 -13.63
N ILE A 729 40.37 4.85 -13.05
CA ILE A 729 40.45 3.59 -13.80
C ILE A 729 39.20 2.76 -13.51
N GLU A 730 38.88 1.87 -14.44
CA GLU A 730 37.89 0.83 -14.19
C GLU A 730 38.61 -0.48 -13.85
N GLN A 731 38.25 -1.11 -12.74
CA GLN A 731 38.86 -2.34 -12.24
C GLN A 731 37.78 -3.41 -12.03
N ARG A 732 37.90 -4.54 -12.74
CA ARG A 732 37.07 -5.72 -12.50
C ARG A 732 37.58 -6.50 -11.30
N THR A 733 36.72 -6.80 -10.35
CA THR A 733 37.07 -7.56 -9.14
C THR A 733 36.04 -8.63 -8.83
N ARG A 734 36.50 -9.75 -8.26
CA ARG A 734 35.65 -10.85 -7.80
C ARG A 734 35.82 -11.06 -6.30
N GLY A 735 34.69 -11.18 -5.59
CA GLY A 735 34.65 -11.28 -4.15
C GLY A 735 33.24 -11.31 -3.58
N ILE A 736 33.15 -11.19 -2.26
CA ILE A 736 31.90 -11.17 -1.49
C ILE A 736 31.61 -9.77 -0.95
N ALA A 737 30.34 -9.41 -0.79
CA ALA A 737 29.99 -8.19 -0.05
C ALA A 737 30.51 -8.31 1.39
N VAL A 738 31.14 -7.25 1.90
CA VAL A 738 31.71 -7.28 3.26
C VAL A 738 30.59 -7.47 4.30
N TYR A 739 29.43 -6.84 4.06
CA TYR A 739 28.28 -6.92 4.95
C TYR A 739 27.71 -8.35 5.07
N ASP A 740 27.82 -9.18 4.02
CA ASP A 740 27.39 -10.58 4.07
C ASP A 740 28.23 -11.44 5.03
N LEU A 741 29.46 -11.00 5.34
CA LEU A 741 30.28 -11.64 6.37
C LEU A 741 29.78 -11.26 7.77
N PHE A 742 29.25 -10.05 7.96
CA PHE A 742 28.71 -9.62 9.25
C PHE A 742 27.40 -10.36 9.56
N THR A 743 26.53 -10.50 8.56
CA THR A 743 25.28 -11.27 8.71
C THR A 743 25.56 -12.75 8.98
N ASP A 744 26.61 -13.33 8.37
CA ASP A 744 27.04 -14.72 8.62
C ASP A 744 27.61 -14.94 10.04
N VAL A 745 28.24 -13.91 10.63
CA VAL A 745 28.74 -13.97 12.03
C VAL A 745 27.63 -13.65 13.04
N GLY A 746 26.60 -12.91 12.62
CA GLY A 746 25.50 -12.41 13.45
C GLY A 746 25.76 -10.95 13.82
N ILE A 747 25.28 -10.01 13.00
CA ILE A 747 25.44 -8.57 13.26
C ILE A 747 24.41 -8.10 14.31
N MET A 748 24.88 -7.36 15.32
CA MET A 748 24.01 -6.79 16.36
C MET A 748 23.37 -5.50 15.86
N SER A 749 22.19 -5.16 16.39
CA SER A 749 21.43 -3.97 15.96
C SER A 749 22.12 -2.66 16.34
N ASN A 750 23.00 -2.67 17.35
CA ASN A 750 23.83 -1.54 17.76
C ASN A 750 25.26 -1.62 17.17
N ALA A 751 25.48 -2.35 16.08
CA ALA A 751 26.76 -2.35 15.39
C ALA A 751 27.13 -0.93 14.92
N GLY A 752 28.37 -0.53 15.19
CA GLY A 752 28.94 0.76 14.84
C GLY A 752 30.04 0.65 13.79
N ASP A 753 31.07 1.49 13.92
CA ASP A 753 32.19 1.58 12.99
C ASP A 753 32.88 0.25 12.73
N VAL A 754 33.34 0.09 11.50
CA VAL A 754 34.07 -1.08 11.02
C VAL A 754 35.52 -0.71 10.70
N THR A 755 36.48 -1.31 11.41
CA THR A 755 37.91 -1.12 11.14
C THR A 755 38.48 -2.31 10.39
N VAL A 756 39.05 -2.05 9.22
CA VAL A 756 39.70 -3.04 8.35
C VAL A 756 41.21 -2.91 8.46
N TYR A 757 41.89 -3.99 8.83
CA TYR A 757 43.33 -4.05 9.07
C TYR A 757 44.06 -4.77 7.93
N ALA A 758 45.14 -4.16 7.44
CA ALA A 758 46.05 -4.73 6.47
C ALA A 758 47.23 -5.46 7.13
N ALA A 759 47.83 -6.40 6.42
CA ALA A 759 48.99 -7.18 6.88
C ALA A 759 50.23 -6.32 7.18
N ASP A 760 50.35 -5.15 6.55
CA ASP A 760 51.45 -4.21 6.78
C ASP A 760 51.28 -3.37 8.06
N GLY A 761 50.16 -3.55 8.78
CA GLY A 761 49.81 -2.86 10.02
C GLY A 761 49.05 -1.54 9.82
N THR A 762 48.72 -1.17 8.58
CA THR A 762 47.80 -0.06 8.31
C THR A 762 46.35 -0.48 8.53
N SER A 763 45.47 0.48 8.79
CA SER A 763 44.03 0.25 8.91
C SER A 763 43.23 1.43 8.38
N GLN A 764 41.99 1.16 8.01
CA GLN A 764 40.96 2.15 7.66
C GLN A 764 39.71 1.85 8.48
N THR A 765 39.03 2.89 8.95
CA THR A 765 37.76 2.76 9.67
C THR A 765 36.66 3.35 8.81
N PHE A 766 35.55 2.64 8.70
CA PHE A 766 34.41 2.98 7.87
C PHE A 766 33.13 3.01 8.70
N PRO A 767 32.19 3.91 8.39
CA PRO A 767 30.82 3.81 8.87
C PRO A 767 30.16 2.52 8.35
N LEU A 768 29.27 1.91 9.13
CA LEU A 768 28.63 0.65 8.76
C LEU A 768 27.69 0.83 7.56
N SER A 769 26.96 1.95 7.51
CA SER A 769 26.08 2.36 6.40
C SER A 769 26.79 2.30 5.04
N LEU A 770 28.03 2.79 4.97
CA LEU A 770 28.83 2.76 3.74
C LEU A 770 29.06 1.32 3.24
N LEU A 771 29.34 0.39 4.16
CA LEU A 771 29.61 -1.01 3.82
C LEU A 771 28.34 -1.82 3.56
N LYS A 772 27.21 -1.39 4.12
CA LYS A 772 25.89 -2.03 3.98
C LYS A 772 25.21 -1.68 2.66
N ARG A 773 25.37 -0.45 2.20
CA ARG A 773 24.72 0.07 0.99
C ARG A 773 25.05 -0.76 -0.26
N GLN A 774 24.00 -1.15 -1.00
CA GLN A 774 24.09 -1.95 -2.23
C GLN A 774 23.75 -1.20 -3.53
N THR A 775 23.58 0.12 -3.45
CA THR A 775 23.03 0.95 -4.54
C THR A 775 24.06 1.89 -5.18
N TYR A 776 25.36 1.66 -4.97
CA TYR A 776 26.38 2.51 -5.58
C TYR A 776 26.39 2.33 -7.10
N GLN A 777 26.61 3.41 -7.85
CA GLN A 777 26.72 3.35 -9.30
C GLN A 777 28.18 3.32 -9.75
N ASN A 778 28.46 2.59 -10.83
CA ASN A 778 29.74 2.73 -11.51
C ASN A 778 29.75 4.08 -12.27
N THR A 779 30.65 4.98 -11.89
CA THR A 779 30.67 6.35 -12.41
C THR A 779 31.22 6.47 -13.85
N LEU A 780 31.99 5.48 -14.32
CA LEU A 780 32.44 5.39 -15.72
C LEU A 780 31.46 4.65 -16.63
N ALA A 781 30.66 3.73 -16.07
CA ALA A 781 29.68 2.90 -16.79
C ALA A 781 28.38 2.74 -15.98
N PRO A 782 27.54 3.79 -15.87
CA PRO A 782 26.34 3.80 -15.01
C PRO A 782 25.27 2.77 -15.39
N GLU A 783 25.34 2.22 -16.61
CA GLU A 783 24.46 1.16 -17.10
C GLU A 783 24.74 -0.22 -16.49
N LYS A 784 25.86 -0.39 -15.76
CA LYS A 784 26.23 -1.66 -15.11
C LYS A 784 25.47 -1.87 -13.81
N ALA A 785 25.49 -3.11 -13.33
CA ALA A 785 24.87 -3.49 -12.06
C ALA A 785 25.35 -2.60 -10.88
N PRO A 786 24.46 -2.34 -9.89
CA PRO A 786 24.84 -1.64 -8.67
C PRO A 786 26.03 -2.28 -7.94
N LEU A 787 26.84 -1.45 -7.30
CA LEU A 787 28.04 -1.82 -6.56
C LEU A 787 27.81 -1.78 -5.05
N TYR A 788 28.71 -2.42 -4.31
CA TYR A 788 28.75 -2.46 -2.84
C TYR A 788 30.19 -2.59 -2.36
N ALA A 789 30.45 -2.42 -1.06
CA ALA A 789 31.77 -2.69 -0.50
C ALA A 789 32.08 -4.20 -0.56
N MET A 790 33.19 -4.57 -1.20
CA MET A 790 33.54 -5.96 -1.49
C MET A 790 34.87 -6.35 -0.89
N LEU A 791 34.93 -7.53 -0.26
CA LEU A 791 36.19 -8.19 0.04
C LEU A 791 36.58 -9.06 -1.17
N ALA A 792 37.44 -8.53 -2.02
CA ALA A 792 37.87 -9.15 -3.26
C ALA A 792 39.04 -10.11 -3.04
N TYR A 793 39.00 -11.27 -3.70
CA TYR A 793 40.12 -12.22 -3.74
C TYR A 793 40.77 -12.31 -5.13
N GLY A 794 40.15 -11.73 -6.16
CA GLY A 794 40.67 -11.75 -7.52
C GLY A 794 40.39 -10.47 -8.31
N THR A 795 41.14 -10.27 -9.39
CA THR A 795 40.97 -9.15 -10.32
C THR A 795 40.99 -9.61 -11.78
N GLY A 796 40.30 -8.87 -12.65
CA GLY A 796 40.23 -9.14 -14.08
C GLY A 796 40.38 -7.88 -14.92
N GLN A 797 40.32 -8.03 -16.24
CA GLN A 797 40.30 -6.92 -17.18
C GLN A 797 38.87 -6.66 -17.66
N VAL A 798 38.43 -5.40 -17.64
CA VAL A 798 37.03 -5.05 -17.98
C VAL A 798 36.70 -5.34 -19.45
N THR A 799 37.71 -5.31 -20.33
CA THR A 799 37.56 -5.60 -21.77
C THR A 799 37.52 -7.09 -22.10
N GLU A 800 37.80 -7.96 -21.14
CA GLU A 800 37.77 -9.42 -21.32
C GLU A 800 36.46 -10.02 -20.80
N ASP A 801 36.33 -11.34 -20.93
CA ASP A 801 35.21 -12.10 -20.36
C ASP A 801 35.12 -11.86 -18.83
N SER A 802 33.91 -11.80 -18.26
CA SER A 802 33.71 -11.58 -16.82
C SER A 802 34.38 -12.66 -15.97
N MET A 803 34.52 -13.87 -16.52
CA MET A 803 35.16 -15.01 -15.87
C MET A 803 36.66 -15.12 -16.17
N ALA A 804 37.22 -14.25 -17.00
CA ALA A 804 38.66 -14.15 -17.24
C ALA A 804 39.33 -13.25 -16.20
N GLY A 805 39.95 -13.86 -15.20
CA GLY A 805 40.66 -13.15 -14.13
C GLY A 805 41.86 -13.90 -13.59
N LEU A 806 42.49 -13.31 -12.57
CA LEU A 806 43.60 -13.89 -11.82
C LEU A 806 43.40 -13.69 -10.32
N PRO A 807 43.89 -14.63 -9.49
CA PRO A 807 43.91 -14.48 -8.04
C PRO A 807 44.84 -13.33 -7.63
N LEU A 808 44.51 -12.64 -6.54
CA LEU A 808 45.32 -11.56 -6.03
C LEU A 808 46.56 -12.09 -5.29
N VAL A 809 47.74 -11.56 -5.61
CA VAL A 809 48.97 -11.78 -4.84
C VAL A 809 49.25 -10.59 -3.91
N ARG A 810 50.08 -10.75 -2.87
CA ARG A 810 50.32 -9.66 -1.90
C ARG A 810 51.00 -8.47 -2.54
N THR A 811 52.04 -8.72 -3.31
CA THR A 811 52.91 -7.69 -3.88
C THR A 811 53.32 -8.00 -5.31
N GLU A 812 53.83 -6.99 -6.02
CA GLU A 812 54.41 -7.14 -7.36
C GLU A 812 55.65 -8.06 -7.40
N ALA A 813 56.20 -8.42 -6.24
CA ALA A 813 57.37 -9.29 -6.12
C ALA A 813 56.99 -10.78 -5.97
N ASP A 814 55.72 -11.09 -5.74
CA ASP A 814 55.26 -12.46 -5.50
C ASP A 814 55.15 -13.27 -6.80
N ALA A 815 55.34 -14.59 -6.67
CA ALA A 815 55.09 -15.51 -7.77
C ALA A 815 53.59 -15.49 -8.12
N GLY A 816 53.27 -15.32 -9.40
CA GLY A 816 51.90 -15.16 -9.88
C GLY A 816 51.48 -13.71 -10.13
N TYR A 817 52.32 -12.72 -9.82
CA TYR A 817 52.05 -11.35 -10.23
C TYR A 817 52.03 -11.18 -11.75
N ASP A 818 50.99 -10.54 -12.26
CA ASP A 818 50.83 -10.11 -13.65
C ASP A 818 50.53 -8.60 -13.70
N ALA A 819 51.44 -7.85 -14.31
CA ALA A 819 51.34 -6.39 -14.42
C ALA A 819 50.22 -5.91 -15.35
N ALA A 820 49.82 -6.72 -16.34
CA ALA A 820 48.69 -6.40 -17.20
C ALA A 820 47.37 -6.58 -16.44
N ALA A 821 47.26 -7.65 -15.64
CA ALA A 821 46.07 -7.89 -14.81
C ALA A 821 45.99 -6.96 -13.59
N GLY A 822 47.14 -6.49 -13.08
CA GLY A 822 47.21 -5.64 -11.90
C GLY A 822 46.85 -6.36 -10.60
N ASN A 823 47.13 -7.67 -10.51
CA ASN A 823 46.68 -8.55 -9.43
C ASN A 823 47.46 -8.45 -8.11
N ALA A 824 48.07 -7.30 -7.80
CA ALA A 824 48.75 -7.08 -6.52
C ALA A 824 47.82 -6.48 -5.44
N GLY A 825 48.18 -6.66 -4.18
CA GLY A 825 47.48 -6.11 -3.02
C GLY A 825 46.48 -7.06 -2.34
N GLY A 826 46.56 -8.37 -2.61
CA GLY A 826 45.77 -9.41 -1.93
C GLY A 826 46.55 -10.19 -0.86
N PRO A 827 46.20 -11.47 -0.58
CA PRO A 827 45.21 -12.28 -1.29
C PRO A 827 43.76 -11.85 -1.04
N LEU A 828 43.51 -10.96 -0.08
CA LEU A 828 42.22 -10.29 0.10
C LEU A 828 42.41 -8.77 0.04
N LYS A 829 41.55 -8.08 -0.69
CA LYS A 829 41.56 -6.63 -0.86
C LYS A 829 40.16 -6.08 -0.66
N LEU A 830 40.01 -5.08 0.21
CA LEU A 830 38.77 -4.33 0.32
C LEU A 830 38.63 -3.40 -0.88
N MET A 831 37.52 -3.49 -1.59
CA MET A 831 37.11 -2.59 -2.65
C MET A 831 35.97 -1.71 -2.13
N ILE A 832 36.17 -0.40 -2.17
CA ILE A 832 35.16 0.60 -1.79
C ILE A 832 34.65 1.29 -3.06
N PRO A 833 33.33 1.24 -3.33
CA PRO A 833 32.72 2.00 -4.44
C PRO A 833 33.00 3.50 -4.34
N GLN A 834 32.90 4.19 -5.47
CA GLN A 834 32.93 5.65 -5.48
C GLN A 834 31.57 6.18 -4.98
N GLU A 835 31.55 7.12 -4.03
CA GLU A 835 30.28 7.74 -3.58
C GLU A 835 29.66 8.61 -4.70
N ASP A 836 30.50 9.36 -5.40
CA ASP A 836 30.15 10.15 -6.57
C ASP A 836 31.35 10.28 -7.52
N ALA A 837 31.16 10.84 -8.72
CA ALA A 837 32.21 10.94 -9.74
C ALA A 837 33.48 11.73 -9.29
N ALA A 838 33.38 12.57 -8.26
CA ALA A 838 34.48 13.35 -7.70
C ALA A 838 35.10 12.74 -6.43
N ALA A 839 34.43 11.80 -5.78
CA ALA A 839 34.88 11.19 -4.53
C ALA A 839 36.11 10.28 -4.76
N VAL A 840 37.23 10.57 -4.10
CA VAL A 840 38.46 9.77 -4.21
C VAL A 840 38.31 8.50 -3.35
N ASN A 841 38.30 7.32 -3.98
CA ASN A 841 38.13 6.04 -3.28
C ASN A 841 39.37 5.12 -3.33
N ALA A 842 40.35 5.35 -4.20
CA ALA A 842 41.53 4.48 -4.28
C ALA A 842 42.29 4.29 -2.95
N PRO A 843 42.47 5.32 -2.09
CA PRO A 843 43.10 5.16 -0.78
C PRO A 843 42.23 4.39 0.22
N LEU A 844 40.92 4.34 0.02
CA LEU A 844 39.96 3.63 0.86
C LEU A 844 40.00 2.11 0.61
N CYS A 845 40.45 1.69 -0.58
CA CYS A 845 40.63 0.28 -0.89
C CYS A 845 41.84 -0.32 -0.15
N VAL A 846 41.58 -1.06 0.94
CA VAL A 846 42.61 -1.67 1.79
C VAL A 846 43.20 -2.92 1.14
N LYS A 847 44.53 -3.02 1.09
CA LYS A 847 45.27 -4.15 0.52
C LYS A 847 45.66 -5.18 1.59
N ASP A 848 45.80 -6.45 1.21
CA ASP A 848 46.23 -7.57 2.07
C ASP A 848 45.49 -7.58 3.42
N VAL A 849 44.16 -7.63 3.36
CA VAL A 849 43.27 -7.56 4.53
C VAL A 849 43.43 -8.82 5.39
N VAL A 850 43.69 -8.64 6.69
CA VAL A 850 43.91 -9.73 7.66
C VAL A 850 42.91 -9.72 8.82
N ALA A 851 42.23 -8.60 9.06
CA ALA A 851 41.19 -8.53 10.08
C ALA A 851 40.16 -7.44 9.79
N ILE A 852 38.92 -7.67 10.23
CA ILE A 852 37.81 -6.73 10.18
C ILE A 852 37.17 -6.73 11.57
N GLU A 853 37.18 -5.57 12.23
CA GLU A 853 36.64 -5.37 13.57
C GLU A 853 35.38 -4.50 13.49
N VAL A 854 34.26 -4.99 14.01
CA VAL A 854 32.99 -4.26 14.08
C VAL A 854 32.76 -3.84 15.53
N THR A 855 32.73 -2.54 15.78
CA THR A 855 32.46 -2.00 17.13
C THR A 855 30.97 -2.09 17.46
N ALA A 856 30.62 -2.02 18.74
CA ALA A 856 29.24 -1.78 19.18
C ALA A 856 29.12 -0.38 19.76
N ASN A 857 28.03 0.29 19.43
CA ASN A 857 27.63 1.53 20.09
C ASN A 857 27.00 1.20 21.44
N ASP A 858 27.37 1.94 22.48
CA ASP A 858 26.69 1.87 23.78
C ASP A 858 25.26 2.38 23.62
N ILE A 859 24.26 1.57 24.00
CA ILE A 859 22.85 1.92 23.85
C ILE A 859 22.06 1.74 25.14
N ASP A 860 21.36 2.80 25.54
CA ASP A 860 20.39 2.78 26.65
C ASP A 860 18.94 2.62 26.14
N THR A 861 18.72 2.80 24.84
CA THR A 861 17.42 2.75 24.14
C THR A 861 17.58 2.11 22.76
N TRP A 862 16.49 1.60 22.18
CA TRP A 862 16.45 1.10 20.79
C TRP A 862 16.25 2.24 19.79
N GLY A 863 16.83 3.41 20.08
CA GLY A 863 16.68 4.61 19.26
C GLY A 863 17.59 4.61 18.05
N HIS A 864 17.30 5.47 17.08
CA HIS A 864 18.01 5.55 15.80
C HIS A 864 19.50 5.91 15.94
N ARG A 865 19.92 6.51 17.06
CA ARG A 865 21.35 6.71 17.37
C ARG A 865 22.15 5.42 17.61
N MET A 866 21.50 4.27 17.69
CA MET A 866 22.21 3.01 17.94
C MET A 866 23.12 2.57 16.79
N SER A 867 22.90 3.06 15.57
CA SER A 867 23.76 2.77 14.41
C SER A 867 23.65 3.90 13.39
N ASP A 868 24.75 4.19 12.69
CA ASP A 868 24.81 5.18 11.61
C ASP A 868 23.87 4.83 10.43
N VAL A 869 23.48 3.56 10.31
CA VAL A 869 22.46 3.05 9.38
C VAL A 869 21.10 3.74 9.53
N TYR A 870 20.80 4.29 10.71
CA TYR A 870 19.51 4.92 11.01
C TYR A 870 19.61 6.43 11.20
N GLU A 871 20.82 7.02 11.10
CA GLU A 871 21.05 8.42 11.42
C GLU A 871 20.25 9.38 10.55
N GLU A 872 19.90 9.00 9.32
CA GLU A 872 19.09 9.83 8.43
C GLU A 872 17.69 10.16 9.00
N PHE A 873 17.16 9.30 9.87
CA PHE A 873 15.87 9.53 10.51
C PHE A 873 15.95 10.44 11.72
N LEU A 874 17.15 10.76 12.24
CA LEU A 874 17.28 11.60 13.44
C LEU A 874 16.74 13.01 13.22
N ASP A 875 16.84 13.51 11.99
CA ASP A 875 16.30 14.81 11.58
C ASP A 875 14.80 14.74 11.23
N TYR A 876 14.15 13.58 11.38
CA TYR A 876 12.72 13.42 11.14
C TYR A 876 11.92 14.34 12.05
N GLU A 877 11.07 15.17 11.46
CA GLU A 877 10.32 16.19 12.18
C GLU A 877 8.98 15.67 12.68
N PHE A 878 8.74 15.83 13.98
CA PHE A 878 7.47 15.60 14.64
C PHE A 878 6.93 16.91 15.22
N THR A 879 5.83 17.40 14.68
CA THR A 879 5.21 18.65 15.15
C THR A 879 4.25 18.36 16.31
N PHE A 880 4.41 19.06 17.43
CA PHE A 880 3.39 19.10 18.48
C PHE A 880 2.71 20.46 18.51
N THR A 881 1.39 20.45 18.38
CA THR A 881 0.56 21.63 18.35
C THR A 881 -0.46 21.59 19.48
N VAL A 882 -0.61 22.71 20.18
CA VAL A 882 -1.72 22.98 21.10
C VAL A 882 -2.44 24.21 20.60
N ARG A 883 -3.73 24.07 20.29
CA ARG A 883 -4.52 25.16 19.70
C ARG A 883 -5.86 25.34 20.39
N ASN A 884 -6.39 26.55 20.31
CA ASN A 884 -7.72 26.91 20.75
C ASN A 884 -8.41 27.75 19.65
N ASP A 885 -9.46 28.50 19.98
CA ASP A 885 -10.28 29.18 18.99
C ASP A 885 -9.56 30.33 18.25
N ASP A 886 -8.56 30.97 18.88
CA ASP A 886 -7.89 32.17 18.34
C ASP A 886 -6.35 32.19 18.49
N SER A 887 -5.77 31.15 19.07
CA SER A 887 -4.34 31.01 19.30
C SER A 887 -3.87 29.59 19.00
N GLU A 888 -2.67 29.49 18.45
CA GLU A 888 -1.97 28.23 18.25
C GLU A 888 -0.55 28.37 18.80
N TRP A 889 -0.12 27.34 19.51
CA TRP A 889 1.28 27.10 19.81
C TRP A 889 1.71 25.81 19.12
N SER A 890 2.85 25.86 18.44
CA SER A 890 3.43 24.71 17.74
C SER A 890 4.93 24.66 18.00
N HIS A 891 5.46 23.45 18.17
CA HIS A 891 6.88 23.19 18.27
C HIS A 891 7.24 21.93 17.48
N VAL A 892 8.34 22.00 16.74
CA VAL A 892 8.85 20.87 15.95
C VAL A 892 9.95 20.20 16.75
N PHE A 893 9.75 18.92 17.07
CA PHE A 893 10.76 18.06 17.65
C PHE A 893 11.41 17.25 16.53
N THR A 894 12.71 17.10 16.58
CA THR A 894 13.40 16.05 15.82
C THR A 894 13.23 14.71 16.51
N LEU A 895 13.29 13.62 15.76
CA LEU A 895 13.31 12.27 16.33
C LEU A 895 14.43 12.11 17.36
N ASP A 896 15.59 12.71 17.08
CA ASP A 896 16.70 12.76 18.03
C ASP A 896 16.26 13.32 19.39
N GLN A 897 15.62 14.49 19.40
CA GLN A 897 15.10 15.10 20.63
C GLN A 897 14.07 14.19 21.32
N LEU A 898 13.15 13.58 20.58
CA LEU A 898 12.14 12.68 21.13
C LEU A 898 12.78 11.48 21.85
N GLU A 899 13.79 10.84 21.24
CA GLU A 899 14.48 9.68 21.81
C GLU A 899 15.32 10.02 23.06
N THR A 900 15.64 11.29 23.29
CA THR A 900 16.34 11.73 24.53
C THR A 900 15.43 11.83 25.75
N LEU A 901 14.11 11.81 25.59
CA LEU A 901 13.12 11.97 26.68
C LEU A 901 12.96 10.69 27.53
N LYS A 902 14.05 10.20 28.13
CA LYS A 902 14.14 8.91 28.84
C LYS A 902 13.08 8.70 29.93
N GLY A 903 12.56 9.78 30.53
CA GLY A 903 11.49 9.72 31.53
C GLY A 903 10.09 9.39 30.97
N LEU A 904 9.92 9.45 29.65
CA LEU A 904 8.66 9.21 28.93
C LEU A 904 8.68 7.92 28.12
N ILE A 905 9.85 7.30 27.97
CA ILE A 905 10.04 6.09 27.16
C ILE A 905 9.36 4.90 27.84
N VAL A 906 8.58 4.17 27.06
CA VAL A 906 7.92 2.92 27.42
C VAL A 906 8.45 1.84 26.49
N ARG A 907 8.77 0.69 27.06
CA ARG A 907 9.04 -0.55 26.34
C ARG A 907 8.08 -1.61 26.85
N ASP A 908 7.21 -2.10 25.98
CA ASP A 908 6.21 -3.11 26.33
C ASP A 908 5.82 -3.94 25.08
N SER A 909 5.21 -5.09 25.32
CA SER A 909 4.62 -5.94 24.29
C SER A 909 3.24 -5.42 23.89
N TYR A 910 2.91 -5.41 22.61
CA TYR A 910 1.59 -5.05 22.09
C TYR A 910 1.04 -6.18 21.21
N SER A 911 -0.23 -6.53 21.40
CA SER A 911 -0.89 -7.65 20.70
C SER A 911 -1.50 -7.26 19.34
N VAL A 912 -1.60 -5.96 19.07
CA VAL A 912 -2.17 -5.44 17.82
C VAL A 912 -1.30 -5.86 16.63
N LEU A 913 -1.89 -6.42 15.57
CA LEU A 913 -1.18 -6.77 14.33
C LEU A 913 0.04 -7.70 14.52
N ASP A 914 0.11 -8.47 15.61
CA ASP A 914 1.28 -9.28 15.97
C ASP A 914 2.61 -8.50 15.95
N VAL A 915 2.59 -7.17 16.24
CA VAL A 915 3.77 -6.29 16.14
C VAL A 915 4.87 -6.62 17.15
N GLY A 916 4.54 -7.29 18.26
CA GLY A 916 5.51 -7.73 19.25
C GLY A 916 5.90 -6.64 20.27
N GLU A 917 7.17 -6.59 20.64
CA GLU A 917 7.69 -5.63 21.63
C GLU A 917 8.00 -4.29 20.96
N CYS A 918 7.48 -3.19 21.50
CA CYS A 918 7.67 -1.84 20.95
C CYS A 918 8.36 -0.95 21.97
N GLU A 919 9.18 -0.01 21.48
CA GLU A 919 9.73 1.08 22.28
C GLU A 919 9.31 2.44 21.69
N GLY A 920 8.88 3.35 22.56
CA GLY A 920 8.36 4.66 22.16
C GLY A 920 8.10 5.59 23.33
N LEU A 921 7.59 6.78 23.04
CA LEU A 921 7.15 7.75 24.04
C LEU A 921 5.69 7.50 24.42
N ASP A 922 5.37 7.52 25.72
CA ASP A 922 3.98 7.61 26.18
C ASP A 922 3.37 8.94 25.70
N LEU A 923 2.43 8.86 24.75
CA LEU A 923 1.94 10.00 23.99
C LEU A 923 1.23 11.02 24.88
N TRP A 924 0.42 10.55 25.84
CA TRP A 924 -0.30 11.45 26.72
C TRP A 924 0.61 12.08 27.77
N LYS A 925 1.56 11.33 28.33
CA LYS A 925 2.58 11.92 29.20
C LYS A 925 3.43 12.95 28.45
N PHE A 926 3.78 12.70 27.18
CA PHE A 926 4.45 13.68 26.34
C PHE A 926 3.65 14.99 26.21
N ALA A 927 2.36 14.90 25.87
CA ALA A 927 1.49 16.08 25.78
C ALA A 927 1.42 16.84 27.12
N LYS A 928 1.23 16.12 28.24
CA LYS A 928 1.19 16.72 29.58
C LYS A 928 2.55 17.26 30.04
N TYR A 929 3.66 16.71 29.57
CA TYR A 929 5.00 17.14 29.94
C TYR A 929 5.30 18.55 29.42
N PHE A 930 4.94 18.83 28.16
CA PHE A 930 5.17 20.14 27.55
C PHE A 930 4.01 21.11 27.74
N ALA A 931 2.77 20.64 27.61
CA ALA A 931 1.58 21.48 27.61
C ALA A 931 0.74 21.39 28.89
N GLY A 932 1.26 20.75 29.95
CA GLY A 932 0.49 20.43 31.16
C GLY A 932 -0.15 21.62 31.88
N ASP A 933 0.43 22.81 31.74
CA ASP A 933 -0.04 24.07 32.32
C ASP A 933 -0.94 24.89 31.35
N ALA A 934 -1.10 24.44 30.10
CA ALA A 934 -1.92 25.13 29.13
C ALA A 934 -3.40 25.12 29.56
N PRO A 935 -4.10 26.26 29.56
CA PRO A 935 -5.52 26.30 29.92
C PRO A 935 -6.36 25.34 29.06
N GLY A 936 -7.16 24.49 29.71
CA GLY A 936 -8.04 23.55 29.02
C GLY A 936 -7.40 22.22 28.62
N ILE A 937 -6.10 22.01 28.83
CA ILE A 937 -5.40 20.76 28.45
C ILE A 937 -5.92 19.51 29.19
N ASP A 938 -6.47 19.68 30.40
CA ASP A 938 -7.04 18.57 31.20
C ASP A 938 -8.43 18.12 30.69
N ALA A 939 -9.02 18.88 29.77
CA ALA A 939 -10.29 18.59 29.12
C ALA A 939 -10.19 18.98 27.63
N PRO A 940 -9.32 18.30 26.86
CA PRO A 940 -9.12 18.64 25.46
C PRO A 940 -10.39 18.37 24.66
N VAL A 941 -10.55 19.13 23.58
CA VAL A 941 -11.60 18.98 22.57
C VAL A 941 -11.28 17.85 21.60
N SER A 942 -10.02 17.71 21.22
CA SER A 942 -9.52 16.62 20.36
C SER A 942 -8.04 16.35 20.63
N VAL A 943 -7.60 15.13 20.35
CA VAL A 943 -6.19 14.71 20.41
C VAL A 943 -5.90 13.92 19.14
N THR A 944 -5.50 14.63 18.10
CA THR A 944 -5.39 14.11 16.75
C THR A 944 -3.94 13.87 16.36
N VAL A 945 -3.62 12.67 15.87
CA VAL A 945 -2.32 12.35 15.31
C VAL A 945 -2.42 12.24 13.79
N TYR A 946 -1.41 12.75 13.09
CA TYR A 946 -1.33 12.80 11.64
C TYR A 946 -0.13 11.99 11.14
N ALA A 947 -0.32 11.39 9.97
CA ALA A 947 0.70 10.74 9.16
C ALA A 947 1.15 11.65 8.01
N GLU A 948 2.29 11.34 7.42
CA GLU A 948 2.80 12.02 6.22
C GLU A 948 1.89 11.93 4.99
N ASP A 949 1.14 10.84 4.84
CA ASP A 949 0.17 10.68 3.74
C ASP A 949 -1.15 11.44 3.97
N GLY A 950 -1.20 12.24 5.04
CA GLY A 950 -2.35 13.03 5.47
C GLY A 950 -3.45 12.20 6.14
N TYR A 951 -3.25 10.89 6.30
CA TYR A 951 -4.09 10.10 7.20
C TYR A 951 -3.98 10.67 8.62
N LYS A 952 -5.11 10.78 9.31
CA LYS A 952 -5.16 11.26 10.69
C LYS A 952 -6.14 10.48 11.52
N ASN A 953 -5.92 10.47 12.82
CA ASN A 953 -6.80 9.80 13.76
C ASN A 953 -6.96 10.63 15.03
N ASP A 954 -8.21 10.87 15.43
CA ASP A 954 -8.52 11.52 16.70
C ASP A 954 -8.60 10.49 17.82
N LEU A 955 -7.49 10.35 18.55
CA LEU A 955 -7.31 9.37 19.61
C LEU A 955 -8.26 9.62 20.79
N LEU A 956 -8.69 10.88 21.01
CA LEU A 956 -9.69 11.20 22.03
C LEU A 956 -11.05 10.58 21.67
N SER A 957 -11.46 10.67 20.40
CA SER A 957 -12.69 10.03 19.92
C SER A 957 -12.62 8.50 19.96
N VAL A 958 -11.44 7.90 19.74
CA VAL A 958 -11.27 6.44 19.72
C VAL A 958 -11.20 5.84 21.12
N PHE A 959 -10.42 6.44 22.01
CA PHE A 959 -10.07 5.85 23.31
C PHE A 959 -10.73 6.53 24.50
N PHE A 960 -11.42 7.64 24.25
CA PHE A 960 -11.92 8.54 25.29
C PHE A 960 -10.80 9.07 26.19
N LYS A 961 -11.15 9.99 27.09
CA LYS A 961 -10.19 10.54 28.05
C LYS A 961 -9.52 9.46 28.91
N ASP A 962 -10.27 8.42 29.28
CA ASP A 962 -9.80 7.32 30.13
C ASP A 962 -8.71 6.48 29.45
N GLY A 963 -8.86 6.15 28.16
CA GLY A 963 -7.86 5.39 27.42
C GLY A 963 -6.61 6.21 27.11
N LEU A 964 -6.74 7.52 26.88
CA LEU A 964 -5.58 8.43 26.77
C LEU A 964 -4.80 8.54 28.09
N GLU A 965 -5.50 8.74 29.21
CA GLU A 965 -4.87 8.99 30.51
C GLU A 965 -4.28 7.73 31.16
N LEU A 966 -4.99 6.61 31.07
CA LEU A 966 -4.67 5.38 31.80
C LEU A 966 -4.16 4.25 30.90
N GLY A 967 -4.24 4.41 29.58
CA GLY A 967 -3.94 3.36 28.62
C GLY A 967 -5.15 2.48 28.28
N VAL A 968 -4.99 1.69 27.21
CA VAL A 968 -6.00 0.81 26.63
C VAL A 968 -5.90 -0.57 27.30
N PRO A 969 -7.01 -1.16 27.79
CA PRO A 969 -6.98 -2.47 28.43
C PRO A 969 -6.72 -3.59 27.43
N ASN A 970 -5.85 -4.54 27.80
CA ASN A 970 -5.67 -5.81 27.09
C ASN A 970 -6.75 -6.84 27.51
N GLU A 971 -6.62 -8.06 26.99
CA GLU A 971 -7.53 -9.19 27.26
C GLU A 971 -7.66 -9.55 28.76
N ASP A 972 -6.59 -9.32 29.53
CA ASP A 972 -6.53 -9.57 30.97
C ASP A 972 -6.95 -8.34 31.82
N GLY A 973 -7.31 -7.24 31.16
CA GLY A 973 -7.69 -5.97 31.80
C GLY A 973 -6.51 -5.13 32.29
N GLU A 974 -5.28 -5.50 31.97
CA GLU A 974 -4.09 -4.68 32.20
C GLU A 974 -4.03 -3.56 31.16
N ARG A 975 -3.79 -2.32 31.61
CA ARG A 975 -3.79 -1.16 30.71
C ARG A 975 -2.41 -0.86 30.18
N LYS A 976 -2.31 -0.71 28.87
CA LYS A 976 -1.09 -0.32 28.15
C LYS A 976 -1.21 1.10 27.60
N PRO A 977 -0.19 1.96 27.77
CA PRO A 977 -0.23 3.31 27.25
C PRO A 977 -0.27 3.31 25.72
N ILE A 978 -0.86 4.36 25.15
CA ILE A 978 -0.73 4.66 23.73
C ILE A 978 0.65 5.29 23.54
N ILE A 979 1.46 4.73 22.64
CA ILE A 979 2.83 5.18 22.45
C ILE A 979 3.05 5.72 21.03
N LEU A 980 3.92 6.73 20.95
CA LEU A 980 4.62 7.11 19.72
C LEU A 980 5.87 6.24 19.62
N ALA A 981 5.72 5.07 19.02
CA ALA A 981 6.77 4.08 18.82
C ALA A 981 7.79 4.56 17.79
N TYR A 982 9.07 4.35 18.09
CA TYR A 982 10.19 4.56 17.16
C TYR A 982 11.00 3.28 16.93
N ALA A 983 10.69 2.18 17.64
CA ALA A 983 11.37 0.89 17.46
C ALA A 983 10.45 -0.30 17.74
N MET A 984 10.76 -1.43 17.09
CA MET A 984 10.07 -2.71 17.26
C MET A 984 11.10 -3.85 17.36
N ASN A 985 10.86 -4.76 18.31
CA ASN A 985 11.63 -5.99 18.51
C ASN A 985 13.16 -5.77 18.56
N GLY A 986 13.62 -4.67 19.17
CA GLY A 986 15.04 -4.35 19.28
C GLY A 986 15.64 -3.51 18.15
N ILE A 987 14.84 -3.17 17.14
CA ILE A 987 15.29 -2.50 15.90
C ILE A 987 14.51 -1.19 15.68
N PRO A 988 15.18 -0.06 15.37
CA PRO A 988 14.51 1.20 15.01
C PRO A 988 13.59 1.04 13.79
N LEU A 989 12.50 1.80 13.75
CA LEU A 989 11.57 1.79 12.63
C LEU A 989 12.16 2.48 11.39
N VAL A 990 11.79 2.02 10.21
CA VAL A 990 12.23 2.60 8.93
C VAL A 990 11.01 2.92 8.05
N ASP A 991 11.23 3.73 7.02
CA ASP A 991 10.18 4.20 6.13
C ASP A 991 9.70 3.14 5.11
N SER A 992 10.52 2.14 4.81
CA SER A 992 10.27 1.19 3.73
C SER A 992 10.96 -0.16 3.96
N GLU A 993 10.43 -1.22 3.34
CA GLU A 993 11.09 -2.53 3.33
C GLU A 993 12.37 -2.56 2.48
N SER A 994 12.52 -1.59 1.58
CA SER A 994 13.73 -1.38 0.78
C SER A 994 14.85 -0.67 1.53
N HIS A 995 14.55 -0.01 2.66
CA HIS A 995 15.55 0.69 3.43
C HIS A 995 16.58 -0.31 3.99
N GLU A 996 17.86 0.05 3.99
CA GLU A 996 18.91 -0.87 4.42
C GLU A 996 18.73 -1.31 5.88
N GLY A 997 18.21 -0.44 6.75
CA GLY A 997 17.86 -0.74 8.14
C GLY A 997 16.66 -1.70 8.33
N TYR A 998 15.94 -2.08 7.28
CA TYR A 998 14.80 -3.00 7.38
C TYR A 998 15.25 -4.44 7.66
N THR A 999 14.47 -5.14 8.47
CA THR A 999 14.56 -6.59 8.64
C THR A 999 13.18 -7.20 8.78
N GLY A 1000 12.88 -8.18 7.91
CA GLY A 1000 11.63 -8.95 7.97
C GLY A 1000 11.47 -9.76 9.26
N LEU A 1001 12.54 -9.96 10.04
CA LEU A 1001 12.45 -10.61 11.36
C LEU A 1001 11.80 -9.69 12.41
N ALA A 1002 12.06 -8.39 12.35
CA ALA A 1002 11.47 -7.42 13.28
C ALA A 1002 10.19 -6.77 12.71
N GLY A 1003 10.02 -6.79 11.39
CA GLY A 1003 8.90 -6.13 10.71
C GLY A 1003 8.91 -4.61 10.90
N ASN A 1004 10.10 -4.01 11.01
CA ASN A 1004 10.30 -2.62 11.46
C ASN A 1004 9.95 -1.54 10.42
N MET A 1005 9.08 -1.82 9.45
CA MET A 1005 8.61 -0.82 8.48
C MET A 1005 7.44 0.03 9.04
N GLY A 1006 7.19 1.19 8.45
CA GLY A 1006 6.06 2.05 8.80
C GLY A 1006 6.39 3.17 9.81
N GLY A 1007 7.67 3.52 9.94
CA GLY A 1007 8.16 4.64 10.75
C GLY A 1007 8.85 5.73 9.92
N PRO A 1008 9.73 6.54 10.52
CA PRO A 1008 10.47 6.27 11.76
C PRO A 1008 9.65 6.47 13.04
N LEU A 1009 8.43 7.03 12.95
CA LEU A 1009 7.49 7.14 14.07
C LEU A 1009 6.14 6.49 13.74
N ARG A 1010 5.53 5.85 14.74
CA ARG A 1010 4.24 5.16 14.60
C ARG A 1010 3.41 5.21 15.88
N ILE A 1011 2.12 5.49 15.78
CA ILE A 1011 1.20 5.31 16.91
C ILE A 1011 0.87 3.83 17.10
N VAL A 1012 1.05 3.34 18.32
CA VAL A 1012 0.71 1.96 18.72
C VAL A 1012 -0.17 2.01 19.96
N ALA A 1013 -1.27 1.24 19.91
CA ALA A 1013 -2.23 1.08 20.99
C ALA A 1013 -2.70 -0.38 21.05
N GLU A 1014 -2.99 -0.88 22.26
CA GLU A 1014 -3.40 -2.28 22.45
C GLU A 1014 -4.75 -2.58 21.79
N GLY A 1015 -4.83 -3.71 21.06
CA GLY A 1015 -6.10 -4.29 20.57
C GLY A 1015 -6.87 -3.50 19.50
N VAL A 1016 -6.41 -2.31 19.10
CA VAL A 1016 -7.15 -1.43 18.17
C VAL A 1016 -6.29 -1.08 16.96
N GLN A 1017 -6.32 -1.95 15.94
CA GLN A 1017 -5.58 -1.75 14.67
C GLN A 1017 -5.92 -0.41 13.99
N GLY A 1018 -7.20 -0.02 14.02
CA GLY A 1018 -7.68 1.21 13.40
C GLY A 1018 -7.13 2.50 14.02
N ALA A 1019 -6.44 2.42 15.17
CA ALA A 1019 -5.78 3.56 15.82
C ALA A 1019 -4.31 3.72 15.42
N SER A 1020 -3.74 2.75 14.69
CA SER A 1020 -2.34 2.77 14.30
C SER A 1020 -2.12 3.79 13.19
N VAL A 1021 -1.41 4.88 13.50
CA VAL A 1021 -0.95 5.87 12.52
C VAL A 1021 0.52 5.57 12.20
N LYS A 1022 0.80 5.03 11.01
CA LYS A 1022 2.17 4.84 10.51
C LYS A 1022 2.71 6.17 9.98
N TYR A 1023 4.04 6.36 9.96
CA TYR A 1023 4.67 7.59 9.47
C TYR A 1023 4.16 8.83 10.22
N ALA A 1024 4.01 8.73 11.54
CA ALA A 1024 3.40 9.76 12.36
C ALA A 1024 4.32 10.98 12.46
N ASN A 1025 3.86 12.13 11.96
CA ASN A 1025 4.67 13.35 11.88
C ASN A 1025 4.08 14.52 12.69
N LYS A 1026 2.87 14.39 13.24
CA LYS A 1026 2.26 15.48 14.00
C LYS A 1026 1.23 15.02 15.02
N LEU A 1027 1.22 15.69 16.18
CA LEU A 1027 0.18 15.62 17.22
C LEU A 1027 -0.46 16.99 17.42
N VAL A 1028 -1.78 17.06 17.35
CA VAL A 1028 -2.58 18.27 17.63
C VAL A 1028 -3.49 18.02 18.81
N VAL A 1029 -3.35 18.82 19.86
CA VAL A 1029 -4.29 18.86 20.98
C VAL A 1029 -5.10 20.15 20.91
N THR A 1030 -6.38 20.02 20.57
CA THR A 1030 -7.30 21.16 20.58
C THR A 1030 -7.85 21.32 21.99
N VAL A 1031 -7.78 22.52 22.57
CA VAL A 1031 -8.31 22.85 23.90
C VAL A 1031 -9.46 23.86 23.80
N PRO A 1032 -10.41 23.88 24.74
CA PRO A 1032 -11.57 24.77 24.65
C PRO A 1032 -11.23 26.24 24.96
N GLY A 1033 -11.89 27.17 24.27
CA GLY A 1033 -11.89 28.62 24.58
C GLY A 1033 -10.95 29.47 23.74
N ALA A 1034 -10.76 30.73 24.16
CA ALA A 1034 -9.94 31.74 23.48
C ALA A 1034 -8.93 32.39 24.44
N GLY A 1035 -7.80 32.86 23.91
CA GLY A 1035 -6.71 33.49 24.66
C GLY A 1035 -5.33 32.92 24.29
N PRO A 1036 -4.24 33.61 24.68
CA PRO A 1036 -2.89 33.21 24.30
C PRO A 1036 -2.50 31.85 24.89
N ILE A 1037 -1.94 30.99 24.05
CA ILE A 1037 -1.31 29.72 24.46
C ILE A 1037 0.19 29.95 24.57
N ASP A 1038 0.66 30.19 25.79
CA ASP A 1038 2.08 30.42 26.08
C ASP A 1038 2.71 29.15 26.67
N ILE A 1039 3.22 28.27 25.80
CA ILE A 1039 4.01 27.10 26.19
C ILE A 1039 5.49 27.40 25.94
N THR A 1040 6.35 27.12 26.93
CA THR A 1040 7.80 27.26 26.80
C THR A 1040 8.44 25.88 26.86
N VAL A 1041 9.05 25.45 25.76
CA VAL A 1041 9.88 24.24 25.73
C VAL A 1041 11.26 24.59 26.27
N ASP A 1042 11.69 23.87 27.30
CA ASP A 1042 13.03 24.01 27.87
C ASP A 1042 14.01 23.13 27.07
N GLU A 1043 14.68 23.74 26.09
CA GLU A 1043 15.67 23.08 25.24
C GLU A 1043 16.80 22.39 26.01
N SER A 1044 17.03 22.75 27.27
CA SER A 1044 18.05 22.08 28.10
C SER A 1044 17.69 20.63 28.44
N GLN A 1045 16.46 20.20 28.17
CA GLN A 1045 15.98 18.84 28.37
C GLN A 1045 16.44 17.87 27.28
N PHE A 1046 16.90 18.36 26.12
CA PHE A 1046 17.42 17.55 25.01
C PHE A 1046 18.96 17.53 24.91
N ALA A 1047 19.65 18.12 25.90
CA ALA A 1047 21.09 18.38 25.88
C ALA A 1047 21.95 17.30 26.55
#